data_AF-A0AAU4CZN6-F1
#
_entry.id   AF-A0AAU4CZN6-F1
#
_cell.length_a   1.000
_cell.length_b   1.000
_cell.length_c   1.000
_cell.angle_alpha   90.00
_cell.angle_beta   90.00
_cell.angle_gamma   90.00
#
_symmetry.space_group_name_H-M   'P 1'
#
loop_
_entity.id
_entity.type
_entity.pdbx_description
1 polymer ?
#
loop_
_entity_poly.entity_id
_entity_poly.type
_entity_poly.pdbx_seq_one_letter_code
_entity_poly.pdbx_strand_id
1 'polypeptide(L)'
;MRGATTIAAAVLVLAGGLQATPVRAADTDTDTGSSGLTADDGARGKDFWEDDELPAGTAEARASERAVASKKPVEVDELTSSTSRVVAHPDGTFTAETATSPERVRKDGAWTDVDTTLVTRPDGGLAPRAAEDIRFSGGGTDEPLARMVTAGKKYAVSSPWALPKPEVDGSSAVYRSVLPDVDLAVQAHPDGFTYHLVVHSREAAANPALEKVSFPVEAEGLSVRTDDSGAASFVDDSGYAVISSGSALMWDAGRATGTATATATDAGTAAAKAPAKTSAASAKKAGPSTASASSASSASSASSAEAVAETLSADAESRTAVMDTAVTDDTLTVVPDQGFLADEATTYPVVLDPPAVKATLTGWTALWSNSPGTSFWKTKHALGVGYDAFVDNKKSRSLFQFDTRRVAGKKILNATFTPYAIWSANCVKQNVDLYRTSSISSSTTWNSQSTSLKWYTKVDTVSAAKGHSSECPDGDIEFDATAAVAHTAKAKDTLTTLGLRADEGDPIAWKQFMSPLDPEATSARKPRLSITYVTPPDSKPSSVKMSDPKVSCSASSAPAQIRDATPRLTATPTSSDASNASLRPHFELYKGTATTATSLKPSTWTDSGTAGTSVTATLEENAAYRFRARTEYRYTWQGATHSLYGPWSGYCYFKVDSKGPLLPKVSSTVYKECAGTSCDPADPEQGSVGMTAGFKVEGGAGDVRRYDWWLNGAKLGSKTFTANTPAYEIEAAPDKRLTNTLRVQTYDGAGNASPHADYQFRVAKGSDPVASWKFDEGSGTTAADSSGKNRPLTLAATTWTDKARLGGGLRTDGATSSASTATSVLDTTNSFTVSAWARLTSKDHVATVATQSGTSGGAFQLYYSESFDRWIFNRYGTDVDSPTIVRALSKKPPVAGAWTHLMGVYDHNRKQIRLYVNGQLQAATEFTTPWAAKGTFEVGRMKSLGKYSSWFEGEIDQVQVWNRVVFDNELEAIVNAENPATGHNEAALLASWAFNVPVGHTALDGSGRGNVLRLDTGASFAATDDPAHGDVLELDAAKLGRATSAVELDESGSYSLAGWVNLDVSRLENTTLPHSATVFSHPGAERNSFRLWYRQEAGQTVGDWNFGRYETDVLNGPAAGVVSDEVNSPGGWVHVVAVFDSVNSSIKLYVSGQRQGDEDGVLSDDAYQPTGPLMVGGSRRHDTGEWGNPLAGQLDDLRVYAGVLSDAEITQLATVDEPPVPIE
;
A
#
# COMPACT_ATOMS: atom_id res chain seq x y z
N MET A 1 -31.37 -31.37 26.07
CA MET A 1 -30.69 -30.77 24.90
C MET A 1 -30.13 -29.43 25.33
N ARG A 2 -28.87 -29.13 25.02
CA ARG A 2 -28.19 -27.84 25.25
C ARG A 2 -27.18 -27.63 24.12
N GLY A 3 -27.02 -26.40 23.69
CA GLY A 3 -25.99 -25.96 22.75
C GLY A 3 -25.85 -24.45 22.90
N ALA A 4 -24.69 -23.99 23.36
CA ALA A 4 -24.38 -22.57 23.50
C ALA A 4 -23.36 -22.20 22.43
N THR A 5 -23.55 -21.05 21.79
CA THR A 5 -22.63 -20.53 20.77
C THR A 5 -22.11 -19.18 21.23
N THR A 6 -20.94 -19.19 21.86
CA THR A 6 -20.21 -17.97 22.23
C THR A 6 -19.45 -17.47 21.01
N ILE A 7 -19.70 -16.23 20.58
CA ILE A 7 -18.89 -15.55 19.56
C ILE A 7 -18.11 -14.44 20.27
N ALA A 8 -16.79 -14.58 20.33
CA ALA A 8 -15.91 -13.55 20.84
C ALA A 8 -15.58 -12.56 19.71
N ALA A 9 -15.92 -11.29 19.90
CA ALA A 9 -15.42 -10.20 19.06
C ALA A 9 -14.06 -9.74 19.58
N ALA A 10 -13.01 -9.86 18.77
CA ALA A 10 -11.68 -9.39 19.14
C ALA A 10 -11.60 -7.86 19.06
N VAL A 11 -11.27 -7.21 20.18
CA VAL A 11 -11.02 -5.76 20.23
C VAL A 11 -9.61 -5.49 19.73
N LEU A 12 -9.48 -4.93 18.52
CA LEU A 12 -8.20 -4.48 17.98
C LEU A 12 -7.96 -3.01 18.38
N VAL A 13 -7.10 -2.79 19.37
CA VAL A 13 -6.74 -1.44 19.83
C VAL A 13 -5.73 -0.82 18.86
N LEU A 14 -6.19 0.13 18.04
CA LEU A 14 -5.33 0.99 17.22
C LEU A 14 -5.21 2.38 17.87
N ALA A 15 -4.18 2.55 18.69
CA ALA A 15 -3.85 3.83 19.30
C ALA A 15 -3.11 4.75 18.30
N GLY A 16 -3.87 5.49 17.48
CA GLY A 16 -3.37 6.49 16.54
C GLY A 16 -3.60 7.91 17.04
N GLY A 17 -2.71 8.44 17.87
CA GLY A 17 -2.81 9.80 18.39
C GLY A 17 -2.30 10.86 17.41
N LEU A 18 -3.19 11.63 16.78
CA LEU A 18 -2.83 12.92 16.17
C LEU A 18 -3.17 14.04 17.15
N GLN A 19 -2.15 14.68 17.72
CA GLN A 19 -2.32 15.99 18.35
C GLN A 19 -2.39 17.06 17.26
N ALA A 20 -3.51 17.77 17.18
CA ALA A 20 -3.67 18.93 16.33
C ALA A 20 -3.40 20.20 17.15
N THR A 21 -2.16 20.71 17.11
CA THR A 21 -1.81 22.01 17.72
C THR A 21 -2.35 23.16 16.85
N PRO A 22 -3.04 24.16 17.42
CA PRO A 22 -3.61 25.27 16.65
C PRO A 22 -2.53 26.22 16.12
N VAL A 23 -2.66 26.64 14.87
CA VAL A 23 -1.83 27.71 14.29
C VAL A 23 -2.47 29.06 14.63
N ARG A 24 -1.84 29.83 15.52
CA ARG A 24 -2.17 31.24 15.76
C ARG A 24 -1.23 32.12 14.93
N ALA A 25 -1.78 33.01 14.13
CA ALA A 25 -1.01 33.97 13.35
C ALA A 25 -0.64 35.20 14.20
N ALA A 26 0.56 35.75 13.97
CA ALA A 26 0.98 37.07 14.40
C ALA A 26 2.02 37.60 13.40
N ASP A 27 1.75 38.76 12.79
CA ASP A 27 2.71 39.45 11.94
C ASP A 27 3.70 40.27 12.78
N THR A 28 4.97 40.28 12.42
CA THR A 28 5.75 41.53 12.26
C THR A 28 7.05 41.27 11.51
N ASP A 29 7.55 42.33 10.85
CA ASP A 29 8.62 42.28 9.85
C ASP A 29 9.97 42.76 10.44
N THR A 30 11.08 42.05 10.16
CA THR A 30 12.39 42.65 9.79
C THR A 30 13.48 41.59 9.52
N ASP A 31 14.45 41.96 8.68
CA ASP A 31 15.53 41.11 8.15
C ASP A 31 16.84 41.17 8.97
N THR A 32 17.48 40.02 9.21
CA THR A 32 18.94 39.77 9.03
C THR A 32 19.29 38.33 9.43
N GLY A 33 20.10 37.62 8.63
CA GLY A 33 20.43 36.21 8.86
C GLY A 33 21.89 35.92 9.25
N SER A 34 22.12 34.84 10.02
CA SER A 34 23.38 34.10 10.05
C SER A 34 23.23 32.70 10.67
N SER A 35 24.10 31.78 10.25
CA SER A 35 24.19 30.34 10.57
C SER A 35 24.04 29.91 12.04
N GLY A 36 23.36 28.78 12.26
CA GLY A 36 23.29 28.08 13.55
C GLY A 36 22.97 26.58 13.41
N LEU A 37 23.90 25.79 12.87
CA LEU A 37 23.76 24.33 12.81
C LEU A 37 23.95 23.70 14.20
N THR A 38 22.95 22.96 14.66
CA THR A 38 23.14 21.78 15.51
C THR A 38 22.36 20.62 14.92
N ALA A 39 22.85 19.41 15.15
CA ALA A 39 22.21 18.19 14.67
C ALA A 39 22.05 17.23 15.86
N ASP A 40 20.82 16.79 16.10
CA ASP A 40 20.54 15.36 16.04
C ASP A 40 19.05 15.12 15.73
N ASP A 41 18.79 14.56 14.55
CA ASP A 41 17.48 14.00 14.18
C ASP A 41 17.71 12.78 13.25
N GLY A 42 18.81 12.05 13.51
CA GLY A 42 19.38 11.06 12.60
C GLY A 42 18.65 9.72 12.51
N ALA A 43 17.41 9.60 13.03
CA ALA A 43 16.74 8.30 13.16
C ALA A 43 15.20 8.33 13.26
N ARG A 44 14.49 8.71 12.19
CA ARG A 44 13.15 8.20 11.72
C ARG A 44 12.63 9.09 10.57
N GLY A 45 11.94 8.53 9.57
CA GLY A 45 11.26 9.33 8.53
C GLY A 45 11.59 9.01 7.07
N LYS A 46 12.41 7.99 6.79
CA LYS A 46 12.22 7.16 5.58
C LYS A 46 11.23 6.05 5.95
N ASP A 47 10.42 5.62 4.97
CA ASP A 47 9.34 4.60 5.00
C ASP A 47 7.92 5.15 4.71
N PHE A 48 7.74 5.87 3.60
CA PHE A 48 6.39 6.22 3.09
C PHE A 48 6.28 6.45 1.56
N TRP A 49 7.35 6.27 0.78
CA TRP A 49 7.35 6.53 -0.68
C TRP A 49 8.18 5.52 -1.50
N GLU A 50 8.45 4.33 -0.95
CA GLU A 50 9.12 3.23 -1.64
C GLU A 50 8.24 1.97 -1.55
N ASP A 51 7.14 1.95 -2.30
CA ASP A 51 6.26 0.78 -2.45
C ASP A 51 5.59 0.77 -3.85
N ASP A 52 6.43 0.93 -4.86
CA ASP A 52 6.15 0.61 -6.28
C ASP A 52 7.27 -0.35 -6.69
N GLU A 53 7.17 -1.64 -6.30
CA GLU A 53 8.20 -2.65 -6.59
C GLU A 53 8.45 -2.73 -8.10
N LEU A 54 9.61 -2.22 -8.54
CA LEU A 54 10.08 -2.45 -9.89
C LEU A 54 10.26 -3.97 -10.08
N PRO A 55 9.60 -4.59 -11.09
CA PRO A 55 9.56 -6.04 -11.21
C PRO A 55 10.97 -6.61 -11.34
N ALA A 56 11.26 -7.63 -10.54
CA ALA A 56 12.59 -8.22 -10.40
C ALA A 56 13.26 -8.43 -11.77
N GLY A 57 14.40 -7.76 -11.96
CA GLY A 57 15.09 -7.67 -13.25
C GLY A 57 15.39 -9.03 -13.88
N THR A 58 15.56 -9.07 -15.21
CA THR A 58 15.84 -10.33 -15.92
C THR A 58 17.21 -10.91 -15.53
N ALA A 59 17.43 -12.19 -15.87
CA ALA A 59 18.75 -12.79 -15.77
C ALA A 59 19.82 -12.04 -16.58
N GLU A 60 19.48 -11.56 -17.78
CA GLU A 60 20.37 -10.77 -18.64
C GLU A 60 20.76 -9.45 -17.96
N ALA A 61 19.80 -8.76 -17.31
CA ALA A 61 20.07 -7.57 -16.51
C ALA A 61 21.00 -7.88 -15.32
N ARG A 62 20.64 -8.84 -14.45
CA ARG A 62 21.47 -9.24 -13.28
C ARG A 62 22.90 -9.61 -13.67
N ALA A 63 23.09 -10.28 -14.80
CA ALA A 63 24.43 -10.65 -15.29
C ALA A 63 25.19 -9.44 -15.85
N SER A 64 24.52 -8.56 -16.59
CA SER A 64 25.16 -7.37 -17.17
C SER A 64 25.51 -6.31 -16.11
N GLU A 65 24.73 -6.13 -15.03
CA GLU A 65 25.13 -5.33 -13.85
C GLU A 65 26.48 -5.81 -13.31
N ARG A 66 26.59 -7.12 -13.06
CA ARG A 66 27.81 -7.76 -12.54
C ARG A 66 28.96 -7.65 -13.53
N ALA A 67 28.69 -7.71 -14.84
CA ALA A 67 29.72 -7.56 -15.87
C ALA A 67 30.31 -6.14 -15.88
N VAL A 68 29.46 -5.10 -15.84
CA VAL A 68 29.88 -3.70 -15.76
C VAL A 68 30.63 -3.43 -14.45
N ALA A 69 30.07 -3.85 -13.30
CA ALA A 69 30.66 -3.61 -11.98
C ALA A 69 32.02 -4.31 -11.80
N SER A 70 32.17 -5.54 -12.29
CA SER A 70 33.43 -6.30 -12.22
C SER A 70 34.42 -5.97 -13.35
N LYS A 71 33.96 -5.27 -14.40
CA LYS A 71 34.66 -5.02 -15.67
C LYS A 71 35.16 -6.30 -16.35
N LYS A 72 34.40 -7.39 -16.22
CA LYS A 72 34.69 -8.72 -16.77
C LYS A 72 33.43 -9.35 -17.34
N PRO A 73 33.52 -10.30 -18.29
CA PRO A 73 32.35 -11.05 -18.76
C PRO A 73 31.74 -11.89 -17.63
N VAL A 74 30.41 -12.02 -17.59
CA VAL A 74 29.66 -12.78 -16.57
C VAL A 74 28.68 -13.74 -17.23
N GLU A 75 28.68 -15.01 -16.82
CA GLU A 75 27.79 -16.04 -17.34
C GLU A 75 26.34 -15.85 -16.85
N VAL A 76 25.37 -16.05 -17.75
CA VAL A 76 23.94 -15.88 -17.49
C VAL A 76 23.33 -17.23 -17.15
N ASP A 77 23.51 -17.68 -15.90
CA ASP A 77 23.19 -19.05 -15.44
C ASP A 77 21.77 -19.54 -15.80
N GLU A 78 20.78 -18.65 -15.85
CA GLU A 78 19.37 -18.96 -16.16
C GLU A 78 19.08 -19.09 -17.67
N LEU A 79 19.94 -18.52 -18.54
CA LEU A 79 19.85 -18.70 -20.00
C LEU A 79 20.76 -19.82 -20.53
N THR A 80 21.85 -20.08 -19.81
CA THR A 80 22.80 -21.16 -20.04
C THR A 80 22.14 -22.56 -19.96
N SER A 81 22.57 -23.48 -20.81
CA SER A 81 22.04 -24.85 -20.93
C SER A 81 23.15 -25.91 -21.10
N SER A 82 22.74 -27.17 -21.25
CA SER A 82 23.61 -28.30 -21.58
C SER A 82 24.31 -28.18 -22.95
N THR A 83 23.70 -27.45 -23.88
CA THR A 83 24.19 -27.17 -25.24
C THR A 83 24.65 -25.74 -25.47
N SER A 84 24.36 -24.79 -24.59
CA SER A 84 24.62 -23.37 -24.82
C SER A 84 25.17 -22.64 -23.59
N ARG A 85 25.99 -21.62 -23.85
CA ARG A 85 26.60 -20.75 -22.86
C ARG A 85 26.29 -19.30 -23.21
N VAL A 86 25.64 -18.57 -22.31
CA VAL A 86 25.33 -17.15 -22.52
C VAL A 86 26.17 -16.31 -21.56
N VAL A 87 26.84 -15.28 -22.07
CA VAL A 87 27.75 -14.41 -21.33
C VAL A 87 27.42 -12.95 -21.63
N ALA A 88 27.23 -12.15 -20.58
CA ALA A 88 27.07 -10.70 -20.65
C ALA A 88 28.45 -10.01 -20.60
N HIS A 89 28.69 -9.04 -21.47
CA HIS A 89 29.95 -8.28 -21.53
C HIS A 89 29.82 -6.87 -20.92
N PRO A 90 30.92 -6.28 -20.41
CA PRO A 90 30.91 -4.92 -19.84
C PRO A 90 30.55 -3.80 -20.84
N ASP A 91 30.57 -4.06 -22.14
CA ASP A 91 30.18 -3.12 -23.20
C ASP A 91 28.67 -3.12 -23.52
N GLY A 92 27.89 -3.98 -22.85
CA GLY A 92 26.44 -4.13 -23.07
C GLY A 92 26.06 -5.12 -24.16
N THR A 93 27.03 -5.78 -24.80
CA THR A 93 26.77 -6.91 -25.70
C THR A 93 26.65 -8.22 -24.92
N PHE A 94 25.99 -9.20 -25.54
CA PHE A 94 25.90 -10.57 -25.03
C PHE A 94 26.46 -11.52 -26.09
N THR A 95 27.21 -12.54 -25.67
CA THR A 95 27.60 -13.67 -26.53
C THR A 95 26.89 -14.93 -26.08
N ALA A 96 26.21 -15.60 -27.01
CA ALA A 96 25.68 -16.95 -26.86
C ALA A 96 26.52 -17.91 -27.71
N GLU A 97 27.24 -18.83 -27.06
CA GLU A 97 27.84 -19.99 -27.72
C GLU A 97 26.83 -21.14 -27.69
N THR A 98 26.72 -21.90 -28.77
CA THR A 98 25.79 -23.04 -28.89
C THR A 98 26.44 -24.19 -29.65
N ALA A 99 26.25 -25.41 -29.15
CA ALA A 99 26.88 -26.64 -29.60
C ALA A 99 25.84 -27.61 -30.21
N THR A 100 26.31 -28.56 -31.02
CA THR A 100 25.43 -29.55 -31.68
C THR A 100 25.09 -30.76 -30.79
N SER A 101 25.84 -30.98 -29.71
CA SER A 101 25.61 -32.01 -28.68
C SER A 101 25.66 -31.38 -27.28
N PRO A 102 25.00 -31.96 -26.25
CA PRO A 102 25.29 -31.61 -24.87
C PRO A 102 26.78 -31.77 -24.54
N GLU A 103 27.33 -30.82 -23.77
CA GLU A 103 28.71 -30.88 -23.26
C GLU A 103 28.76 -30.94 -21.72
N ARG A 104 27.69 -30.50 -21.06
CA ARG A 104 27.53 -30.46 -19.60
C ARG A 104 26.09 -30.75 -19.21
N VAL A 105 25.85 -31.21 -17.99
CA VAL A 105 24.52 -31.37 -17.40
C VAL A 105 24.48 -30.79 -15.99
N ARG A 106 23.29 -30.43 -15.50
CA ARG A 106 23.14 -29.79 -14.19
C ARG A 106 22.81 -30.81 -13.11
N LYS A 107 23.77 -31.11 -12.25
CA LYS A 107 23.65 -32.09 -11.17
C LYS A 107 23.93 -31.43 -9.82
N ASP A 108 23.10 -31.73 -8.82
CA ASP A 108 23.20 -31.22 -7.44
C ASP A 108 23.34 -29.67 -7.38
N GLY A 109 22.71 -28.98 -8.34
CA GLY A 109 22.72 -27.52 -8.50
C GLY A 109 23.85 -26.95 -9.38
N ALA A 110 24.93 -27.70 -9.61
CA ALA A 110 26.11 -27.29 -10.37
C ALA A 110 26.15 -27.86 -11.80
N TRP A 111 26.94 -27.24 -12.69
CA TRP A 111 27.27 -27.84 -13.98
C TRP A 111 28.37 -28.89 -13.82
N THR A 112 28.18 -30.08 -14.40
CA THR A 112 29.11 -31.21 -14.39
C THR A 112 29.27 -31.74 -15.81
N ASP A 113 30.43 -32.29 -16.14
CA ASP A 113 30.67 -32.97 -17.42
C ASP A 113 29.77 -34.21 -17.57
N VAL A 114 29.54 -34.64 -18.80
CA VAL A 114 28.64 -35.76 -19.13
C VAL A 114 29.30 -37.12 -18.88
N ASP A 115 28.60 -38.00 -18.18
CA ASP A 115 28.97 -39.40 -17.92
C ASP A 115 27.71 -40.29 -17.99
N THR A 116 27.50 -40.96 -19.12
CA THR A 116 26.32 -41.82 -19.36
C THR A 116 26.44 -43.22 -18.74
N THR A 117 27.54 -43.55 -18.04
CA THR A 117 27.75 -44.88 -17.46
C THR A 117 26.66 -45.21 -16.45
N LEU A 118 25.98 -46.34 -16.60
CA LEU A 118 24.89 -46.74 -15.72
C LEU A 118 25.40 -47.24 -14.36
N VAL A 119 24.66 -46.87 -13.30
CA VAL A 119 24.87 -47.36 -11.93
C VAL A 119 23.54 -47.77 -11.31
N THR A 120 23.58 -48.84 -10.50
CA THR A 120 22.42 -49.31 -9.75
C THR A 120 22.11 -48.38 -8.58
N ARG A 121 20.83 -48.02 -8.45
CA ARG A 121 20.29 -47.12 -7.43
C ARG A 121 19.84 -47.91 -6.17
N PRO A 122 19.64 -47.24 -5.02
CA PRO A 122 19.13 -47.90 -3.81
C PRO A 122 17.70 -48.47 -3.96
N ASP A 123 16.94 -47.95 -4.92
CA ASP A 123 15.60 -48.41 -5.31
C ASP A 123 15.62 -49.65 -6.23
N GLY A 124 16.82 -50.12 -6.65
CA GLY A 124 17.00 -51.26 -7.55
C GLY A 124 16.98 -50.92 -9.03
N GLY A 125 16.55 -49.71 -9.42
CA GLY A 125 16.63 -49.21 -10.78
C GLY A 125 18.04 -48.82 -11.21
N LEU A 126 18.19 -48.37 -12.45
CA LEU A 126 19.45 -47.91 -13.03
C LEU A 126 19.36 -46.42 -13.39
N ALA A 127 20.47 -45.68 -13.30
CA ALA A 127 20.58 -44.33 -13.83
C ALA A 127 22.02 -44.02 -14.28
N PRO A 128 22.24 -43.10 -15.25
CA PRO A 128 23.56 -42.64 -15.62
C PRO A 128 24.21 -41.80 -14.50
N ARG A 129 25.54 -41.74 -14.49
CA ARG A 129 26.31 -40.96 -13.48
C ARG A 129 26.08 -39.45 -13.59
N ALA A 130 26.04 -38.91 -14.81
CA ALA A 130 25.75 -37.52 -15.14
C ALA A 130 25.18 -37.40 -16.57
N ALA A 131 23.86 -37.38 -16.69
CA ALA A 131 23.11 -36.98 -17.88
C ALA A 131 21.87 -36.16 -17.45
N GLU A 132 20.87 -35.98 -18.32
CA GLU A 132 19.50 -35.65 -17.87
C GLU A 132 18.99 -36.70 -16.84
N ASP A 133 17.94 -36.42 -16.05
CA ASP A 133 17.41 -37.35 -15.03
C ASP A 133 16.64 -38.51 -15.68
N ILE A 134 17.42 -39.44 -16.23
CA ILE A 134 17.02 -40.68 -16.89
C ILE A 134 17.10 -41.82 -15.88
N ARG A 135 16.08 -42.68 -15.86
CA ARG A 135 16.01 -43.85 -14.98
C ARG A 135 15.48 -45.04 -15.76
N PHE A 136 16.13 -46.19 -15.64
CA PHE A 136 15.65 -47.46 -16.19
C PHE A 136 15.19 -48.41 -15.08
N SER A 137 14.26 -49.30 -15.41
CA SER A 137 13.71 -50.29 -14.47
C SER A 137 14.79 -51.22 -13.87
N GLY A 138 14.48 -51.78 -12.69
CA GLY A 138 15.23 -52.90 -12.10
C GLY A 138 14.72 -54.28 -12.56
N GLY A 139 13.67 -54.32 -13.38
CA GLY A 139 12.83 -55.49 -13.63
C GLY A 139 11.53 -55.44 -12.81
N GLY A 140 10.55 -56.27 -13.19
CA GLY A 140 9.21 -56.35 -12.60
C GLY A 140 8.10 -55.88 -13.56
N THR A 141 6.92 -55.63 -13.00
CA THR A 141 5.71 -55.16 -13.70
C THR A 141 5.27 -53.75 -13.32
N ASP A 142 5.80 -53.22 -12.22
CA ASP A 142 5.15 -52.13 -11.47
C ASP A 142 5.82 -50.75 -11.71
N GLU A 143 6.97 -50.73 -12.38
CA GLU A 143 7.69 -49.52 -12.82
C GLU A 143 7.92 -49.54 -14.34
N PRO A 144 7.75 -48.41 -15.05
CA PRO A 144 8.04 -48.27 -16.47
C PRO A 144 9.47 -48.67 -16.84
N LEU A 145 9.65 -49.04 -18.11
CA LEU A 145 10.94 -49.40 -18.70
C LEU A 145 11.96 -48.27 -18.53
N ALA A 146 11.52 -47.05 -18.82
CA ALA A 146 12.32 -45.84 -18.71
C ALA A 146 11.47 -44.64 -18.26
N ARG A 147 12.06 -43.76 -17.44
CA ARG A 147 11.55 -42.44 -17.08
C ARG A 147 12.61 -41.37 -17.38
N MET A 148 12.19 -40.19 -17.81
CA MET A 148 13.04 -39.01 -17.99
C MET A 148 12.34 -37.76 -17.42
N VAL A 149 13.08 -36.93 -16.70
CA VAL A 149 12.64 -35.59 -16.25
C VAL A 149 13.55 -34.54 -16.87
N THR A 150 12.98 -33.61 -17.64
CA THR A 150 13.70 -32.50 -18.26
C THR A 150 12.84 -31.24 -18.30
N ALA A 151 13.44 -30.05 -18.14
CA ALA A 151 12.75 -28.76 -18.03
C ALA A 151 11.60 -28.72 -16.98
N GLY A 152 11.61 -29.60 -15.98
CA GLY A 152 10.52 -29.75 -14.98
C GLY A 152 9.30 -30.55 -15.48
N LYS A 153 9.30 -31.00 -16.73
CA LYS A 153 8.31 -31.89 -17.33
C LYS A 153 8.74 -33.36 -17.18
N LYS A 154 7.79 -34.29 -17.19
CA LYS A 154 8.08 -35.73 -17.06
C LYS A 154 7.64 -36.51 -18.29
N TYR A 155 8.41 -37.52 -18.66
CA TYR A 155 8.07 -38.54 -19.66
C TYR A 155 8.42 -39.93 -19.11
N ALA A 156 7.55 -40.91 -19.31
CA ALA A 156 7.84 -42.31 -19.05
C ALA A 156 7.32 -43.19 -20.19
N VAL A 157 8.00 -44.30 -20.44
CA VAL A 157 7.56 -45.36 -21.36
C VAL A 157 7.61 -46.70 -20.65
N SER A 158 6.52 -47.46 -20.74
CA SER A 158 6.37 -48.77 -20.10
C SER A 158 6.59 -49.91 -21.07
N SER A 159 7.09 -51.04 -20.57
CA SER A 159 7.17 -52.27 -21.35
C SER A 159 5.79 -52.89 -21.55
N PRO A 160 5.44 -53.43 -22.74
CA PRO A 160 4.22 -54.22 -22.93
C PRO A 160 4.25 -55.58 -22.21
N TRP A 161 5.44 -56.02 -21.77
CA TRP A 161 5.70 -57.32 -21.15
C TRP A 161 6.40 -57.16 -19.79
N ALA A 162 6.23 -58.12 -18.88
CA ALA A 162 6.92 -58.10 -17.59
C ALA A 162 8.45 -58.13 -17.78
N LEU A 163 9.16 -57.22 -17.12
CA LEU A 163 10.61 -57.08 -17.30
C LEU A 163 11.38 -58.08 -16.42
N PRO A 164 12.30 -58.89 -16.98
CA PRO A 164 13.29 -59.62 -16.19
C PRO A 164 14.30 -58.66 -15.57
N LYS A 165 15.23 -59.17 -14.75
CA LYS A 165 16.32 -58.35 -14.21
C LYS A 165 17.32 -58.00 -15.32
N PRO A 166 17.72 -56.73 -15.49
CA PRO A 166 18.65 -56.34 -16.56
C PRO A 166 20.09 -56.78 -16.29
N GLU A 167 20.80 -57.14 -17.36
CA GLU A 167 22.26 -57.15 -17.45
C GLU A 167 22.75 -55.75 -17.88
N VAL A 168 23.85 -55.24 -17.34
CA VAL A 168 24.29 -53.84 -17.51
C VAL A 168 25.72 -53.79 -18.03
N ASP A 169 25.96 -52.99 -19.06
CA ASP A 169 27.28 -52.73 -19.64
C ASP A 169 27.39 -51.29 -20.15
N GLY A 170 28.46 -50.57 -19.78
CA GLY A 170 28.67 -49.16 -20.15
C GLY A 170 27.47 -48.26 -19.83
N SER A 171 26.87 -47.68 -20.88
CA SER A 171 25.63 -46.88 -20.80
C SER A 171 24.36 -47.67 -21.16
N SER A 172 24.47 -48.98 -21.40
CA SER A 172 23.41 -49.86 -21.89
C SER A 172 22.94 -50.87 -20.82
N ALA A 173 21.70 -51.32 -20.93
CA ALA A 173 21.16 -52.42 -20.14
C ALA A 173 20.23 -53.32 -20.98
N VAL A 174 20.31 -54.63 -20.79
CA VAL A 174 19.60 -55.64 -21.59
C VAL A 174 18.69 -56.49 -20.71
N TYR A 175 17.40 -56.48 -21.02
CA TYR A 175 16.35 -57.30 -20.43
C TYR A 175 16.12 -58.52 -21.33
N ARG A 176 16.75 -59.65 -21.00
CA ARG A 176 16.72 -60.85 -21.86
C ARG A 176 15.35 -61.53 -21.90
N SER A 177 14.95 -61.98 -23.08
CA SER A 177 13.79 -62.87 -23.29
C SER A 177 12.46 -62.29 -22.76
N VAL A 178 12.17 -61.01 -23.06
CA VAL A 178 10.84 -60.40 -22.80
C VAL A 178 9.73 -61.09 -23.61
N LEU A 179 10.10 -61.67 -24.75
CA LEU A 179 9.39 -62.74 -25.46
C LEU A 179 10.40 -63.86 -25.78
N PRO A 180 9.96 -65.08 -26.13
CA PRO A 180 10.87 -66.12 -26.62
C PRO A 180 11.74 -65.60 -27.78
N ASP A 181 13.06 -65.75 -27.67
CA ASP A 181 14.06 -65.26 -28.64
C ASP A 181 14.00 -63.74 -28.96
N VAL A 182 13.42 -62.91 -28.08
CA VAL A 182 13.46 -61.44 -28.17
C VAL A 182 13.95 -60.81 -26.87
N ASP A 183 15.04 -60.05 -26.96
CA ASP A 183 15.54 -59.21 -25.86
C ASP A 183 15.05 -57.77 -26.03
N LEU A 184 14.90 -57.04 -24.91
CA LEU A 184 14.67 -55.60 -24.90
C LEU A 184 15.92 -54.91 -24.34
N ALA A 185 16.57 -54.07 -25.12
CA ALA A 185 17.72 -53.28 -24.69
C ALA A 185 17.32 -51.82 -24.45
N VAL A 186 18.02 -51.13 -23.55
CA VAL A 186 17.94 -49.68 -23.32
C VAL A 186 19.34 -49.09 -23.28
N GLN A 187 19.51 -47.83 -23.71
CA GLN A 187 20.79 -47.13 -23.66
C GLN A 187 20.61 -45.67 -23.23
N ALA A 188 21.43 -45.22 -22.28
CA ALA A 188 21.49 -43.84 -21.83
C ALA A 188 22.35 -42.99 -22.78
N HIS A 189 21.78 -41.85 -23.18
CA HIS A 189 22.44 -40.80 -23.97
C HIS A 189 22.54 -39.52 -23.11
N PRO A 190 23.39 -38.55 -23.48
CA PRO A 190 23.50 -37.29 -22.73
C PRO A 190 22.18 -36.51 -22.67
N ASP A 191 21.37 -36.63 -23.73
CA ASP A 191 20.12 -35.91 -23.96
C ASP A 191 18.85 -36.75 -23.79
N GLY A 192 18.93 -37.98 -23.28
CA GLY A 192 17.78 -38.88 -23.16
C GLY A 192 18.15 -40.36 -23.32
N PHE A 193 17.30 -41.15 -23.98
CA PHE A 193 17.55 -42.60 -24.12
C PHE A 193 17.03 -43.19 -25.44
N THR A 194 17.59 -44.33 -25.81
CA THR A 194 17.05 -45.25 -26.82
C THR A 194 16.66 -46.58 -26.18
N TYR A 195 15.79 -47.33 -26.84
CA TYR A 195 15.37 -48.65 -26.41
C TYR A 195 14.97 -49.47 -27.64
N HIS A 196 15.35 -50.74 -27.67
CA HIS A 196 15.40 -51.54 -28.88
C HIS A 196 14.90 -52.96 -28.60
N LEU A 197 14.15 -53.56 -29.54
CA LEU A 197 13.85 -54.99 -29.50
C LEU A 197 14.84 -55.74 -30.39
N VAL A 198 15.64 -56.62 -29.80
CA VAL A 198 16.62 -57.44 -30.50
C VAL A 198 16.01 -58.82 -30.72
N VAL A 199 15.58 -59.08 -31.95
CA VAL A 199 14.91 -60.31 -32.38
C VAL A 199 15.97 -61.27 -32.88
N HIS A 200 16.22 -62.37 -32.18
CA HIS A 200 17.37 -63.25 -32.43
C HIS A 200 17.16 -64.31 -33.51
N SER A 201 15.90 -64.63 -33.85
CA SER A 201 15.56 -65.70 -34.81
C SER A 201 14.39 -65.32 -35.72
N ARG A 202 14.29 -65.99 -36.87
CA ARG A 202 13.18 -65.79 -37.84
C ARG A 202 11.86 -66.34 -37.28
N GLU A 203 11.97 -67.36 -36.45
CA GLU A 203 10.90 -67.93 -35.63
C GLU A 203 10.35 -66.92 -34.63
N ALA A 204 11.22 -66.13 -33.98
CA ALA A 204 10.80 -65.03 -33.11
C ALA A 204 10.14 -63.88 -33.88
N ALA A 205 10.65 -63.54 -35.06
CA ALA A 205 10.07 -62.50 -35.91
C ALA A 205 8.63 -62.84 -36.37
N ALA A 206 8.27 -64.12 -36.47
CA ALA A 206 6.92 -64.58 -36.79
C ALA A 206 5.95 -64.58 -35.59
N ASN A 207 6.35 -64.05 -34.43
CA ASN A 207 5.48 -63.91 -33.25
C ASN A 207 4.43 -62.80 -33.47
N PRO A 208 3.12 -63.07 -33.35
CA PRO A 208 2.08 -62.04 -33.52
C PRO A 208 2.21 -60.82 -32.60
N ALA A 209 2.92 -60.94 -31.47
CA ALA A 209 3.23 -59.81 -30.60
C ALA A 209 4.22 -58.79 -31.22
N LEU A 210 4.85 -59.11 -32.35
CA LEU A 210 5.74 -58.22 -33.13
C LEU A 210 5.10 -57.70 -34.42
N GLU A 211 3.89 -58.12 -34.81
CA GLU A 211 3.16 -57.49 -35.93
C GLU A 211 2.85 -56.01 -35.63
N LYS A 212 2.61 -55.70 -34.35
CA LYS A 212 2.33 -54.35 -33.85
C LYS A 212 2.66 -54.26 -32.37
N VAL A 213 3.68 -53.47 -32.03
CA VAL A 213 4.09 -53.25 -30.63
C VAL A 213 3.56 -51.90 -30.15
N SER A 214 2.85 -51.89 -29.02
CA SER A 214 2.31 -50.68 -28.40
C SER A 214 2.85 -50.51 -26.98
N PHE A 215 3.76 -49.55 -26.79
CA PHE A 215 4.34 -49.16 -25.51
C PHE A 215 3.44 -48.09 -24.85
N PRO A 216 2.93 -48.30 -23.61
CA PRO A 216 2.22 -47.25 -22.88
C PRO A 216 3.18 -46.09 -22.53
N VAL A 217 2.66 -44.86 -22.56
CA VAL A 217 3.42 -43.63 -22.31
C VAL A 217 2.73 -42.82 -21.22
N GLU A 218 3.51 -42.21 -20.32
CA GLU A 218 3.02 -41.21 -19.36
C GLU A 218 3.73 -39.88 -19.63
N ALA A 219 3.00 -38.79 -19.85
CA ALA A 219 3.57 -37.47 -20.14
C ALA A 219 2.94 -36.38 -19.25
N GLU A 220 3.75 -35.67 -18.45
CA GLU A 220 3.27 -34.68 -17.49
C GLU A 220 3.62 -33.25 -17.93
N GLY A 221 2.58 -32.48 -18.27
CA GLY A 221 2.71 -31.11 -18.76
C GLY A 221 3.26 -30.99 -20.18
N LEU A 222 3.04 -32.02 -21.00
CA LEU A 222 3.47 -32.11 -22.39
C LEU A 222 2.27 -32.53 -23.26
N SER A 223 2.30 -32.22 -24.56
CA SER A 223 1.33 -32.72 -25.55
C SER A 223 1.99 -33.08 -26.88
N VAL A 224 1.45 -34.05 -27.62
CA VAL A 224 2.02 -34.52 -28.90
C VAL A 224 1.71 -33.55 -30.06
N ARG A 225 2.75 -33.19 -30.82
CA ARG A 225 2.64 -32.50 -32.13
C ARG A 225 3.49 -33.21 -33.19
N THR A 226 2.86 -33.66 -34.26
CA THR A 226 3.54 -34.18 -35.47
C THR A 226 3.87 -33.03 -36.44
N ASP A 227 5.00 -33.12 -37.15
CA ASP A 227 5.41 -32.16 -38.18
C ASP A 227 5.21 -32.65 -39.63
N ASP A 228 5.46 -31.78 -40.61
CA ASP A 228 5.34 -32.05 -42.05
C ASP A 228 6.30 -33.15 -42.56
N SER A 229 7.25 -33.61 -41.74
CA SER A 229 8.15 -34.73 -42.04
C SER A 229 7.70 -36.07 -41.42
N GLY A 230 6.59 -36.06 -40.67
CA GLY A 230 6.05 -37.22 -39.95
C GLY A 230 6.69 -37.46 -38.58
N ALA A 231 7.59 -36.58 -38.12
CA ALA A 231 8.22 -36.72 -36.81
C ALA A 231 7.30 -36.16 -35.71
N ALA A 232 7.15 -36.90 -34.61
CA ALA A 232 6.38 -36.47 -33.44
C ALA A 232 7.29 -35.79 -32.40
N SER A 233 6.83 -34.69 -31.82
CA SER A 233 7.51 -33.98 -30.73
C SER A 233 6.52 -33.69 -29.60
N PHE A 234 6.97 -33.85 -28.36
CA PHE A 234 6.23 -33.42 -27.18
C PHE A 234 6.53 -31.95 -26.90
N VAL A 235 5.47 -31.13 -26.80
CA VAL A 235 5.57 -29.67 -26.64
C VAL A 235 5.06 -29.20 -25.29
N ASP A 236 5.62 -28.08 -24.80
CA ASP A 236 5.15 -27.39 -23.60
C ASP A 236 3.91 -26.51 -23.84
N ASP A 237 3.40 -25.89 -22.77
CA ASP A 237 2.24 -25.00 -22.75
C ASP A 237 2.45 -23.70 -23.57
N SER A 238 3.69 -23.42 -23.99
CA SER A 238 4.04 -22.32 -24.90
C SER A 238 4.22 -22.77 -26.35
N GLY A 239 4.06 -24.07 -26.64
CA GLY A 239 4.19 -24.67 -27.97
C GLY A 239 5.63 -24.96 -28.41
N TYR A 240 6.62 -24.84 -27.52
CA TYR A 240 8.00 -25.22 -27.81
C TYR A 240 8.19 -26.74 -27.64
N ALA A 241 8.96 -27.37 -28.54
CA ALA A 241 9.31 -28.77 -28.38
C ALA A 241 10.31 -28.94 -27.22
N VAL A 242 9.98 -29.86 -26.31
CA VAL A 242 10.76 -30.24 -25.12
C VAL A 242 11.39 -31.63 -25.28
N ILE A 243 10.70 -32.53 -25.97
CA ILE A 243 11.23 -33.86 -26.36
C ILE A 243 10.91 -34.06 -27.84
N SER A 244 11.90 -34.42 -28.65
CA SER A 244 11.67 -34.91 -30.01
C SER A 244 11.74 -36.44 -30.05
N SER A 245 10.94 -37.02 -30.94
CA SER A 245 11.01 -38.44 -31.28
C SER A 245 11.26 -38.59 -32.78
N GLY A 246 12.19 -39.46 -33.15
CA GLY A 246 12.57 -39.69 -34.55
C GLY A 246 11.59 -40.60 -35.30
N SER A 247 11.81 -40.80 -36.60
CA SER A 247 11.22 -41.96 -37.29
C SER A 247 11.82 -43.25 -36.72
N ALA A 248 11.00 -44.29 -36.51
CA ALA A 248 11.48 -45.60 -36.09
C ALA A 248 12.17 -46.34 -37.25
N LEU A 249 13.19 -47.11 -36.92
CA LEU A 249 14.01 -47.85 -37.89
C LEU A 249 14.11 -49.32 -37.48
N MET A 250 14.40 -50.20 -38.43
CA MET A 250 14.90 -51.54 -38.11
C MET A 250 16.05 -51.91 -39.04
N TRP A 251 16.95 -52.76 -38.56
CA TRP A 251 18.13 -53.18 -39.29
C TRP A 251 18.54 -54.63 -38.99
N ASP A 252 19.23 -55.23 -39.95
CA ASP A 252 19.76 -56.59 -39.86
C ASP A 252 21.27 -56.61 -39.56
N ALA A 253 21.81 -57.76 -39.15
CA ALA A 253 23.19 -57.90 -38.68
C ALA A 253 24.28 -57.88 -39.77
N GLY A 254 23.94 -57.58 -41.03
CA GLY A 254 24.88 -57.62 -42.16
C GLY A 254 25.38 -59.04 -42.50
N ARG A 255 26.35 -59.15 -43.44
CA ARG A 255 26.87 -60.46 -43.91
C ARG A 255 28.36 -60.64 -43.65
N ALA A 256 28.69 -61.35 -42.57
CA ALA A 256 30.07 -61.75 -42.26
C ALA A 256 30.71 -62.61 -43.38
N THR A 257 31.69 -62.05 -44.10
CA THR A 257 32.38 -62.70 -45.24
C THR A 257 33.62 -63.49 -44.81
N GLY A 258 33.42 -64.64 -44.18
CA GLY A 258 34.48 -65.44 -43.55
C GLY A 258 35.22 -66.46 -44.43
N THR A 259 36.09 -66.02 -45.36
CA THR A 259 37.14 -66.92 -45.93
C THR A 259 38.46 -66.21 -46.27
N ALA A 260 39.48 -66.41 -45.42
CA ALA A 260 40.89 -66.32 -45.79
C ALA A 260 41.72 -67.28 -44.91
N THR A 261 42.25 -68.35 -45.50
CA THR A 261 43.09 -69.33 -44.78
C THR A 261 44.45 -68.74 -44.39
N ALA A 262 44.90 -69.02 -43.17
CA ALA A 262 46.20 -68.57 -42.68
C ALA A 262 47.37 -69.41 -43.25
N THR A 263 48.41 -68.72 -43.70
CA THR A 263 49.78 -69.25 -43.84
C THR A 263 50.77 -68.10 -43.59
N ALA A 264 51.85 -68.37 -42.86
CA ALA A 264 52.88 -67.38 -42.52
C ALA A 264 54.27 -67.83 -43.03
N THR A 265 55.14 -66.87 -43.37
CA THR A 265 56.59 -66.85 -43.08
C THR A 265 57.25 -65.55 -43.59
N ASP A 266 58.21 -65.04 -42.80
CA ASP A 266 59.40 -64.18 -43.04
C ASP A 266 59.71 -63.62 -44.47
N ALA A 267 60.43 -62.49 -44.68
CA ALA A 267 61.46 -61.85 -43.85
C ALA A 267 61.79 -60.38 -44.23
N GLY A 268 62.22 -59.56 -43.24
CA GLY A 268 63.04 -58.33 -43.41
C GLY A 268 62.38 -57.06 -43.98
N THR A 269 62.83 -55.82 -43.69
CA THR A 269 63.89 -55.36 -42.76
C THR A 269 63.75 -53.85 -42.44
N ALA A 270 64.16 -53.43 -41.22
CA ALA A 270 64.36 -52.02 -40.77
C ALA A 270 63.08 -51.14 -40.60
N ALA A 271 63.01 -50.12 -39.73
CA ALA A 271 64.00 -49.54 -38.79
C ALA A 271 63.33 -48.87 -37.56
N ALA A 272 64.10 -48.69 -36.46
CA ALA A 272 63.91 -47.68 -35.38
C ALA A 272 62.63 -47.73 -34.48
N LYS A 273 62.63 -47.32 -33.20
CA LYS A 273 63.68 -47.18 -32.14
C LYS A 273 63.00 -47.09 -30.75
N ALA A 274 63.66 -47.57 -29.67
CA ALA A 274 63.19 -47.50 -28.27
C ALA A 274 63.24 -46.05 -27.69
N PRO A 275 62.62 -45.66 -26.52
CA PRO A 275 62.43 -46.39 -25.22
C PRO A 275 60.95 -46.54 -24.77
N ALA A 276 60.51 -47.24 -23.71
CA ALA A 276 61.05 -47.93 -22.51
C ALA A 276 60.90 -47.22 -21.13
N LYS A 277 60.17 -47.88 -20.20
CA LYS A 277 60.29 -47.89 -18.70
C LYS A 277 59.94 -46.59 -17.93
N THR A 278 59.48 -46.55 -16.66
CA THR A 278 59.04 -47.51 -15.57
C THR A 278 58.10 -46.72 -14.60
N SER A 279 57.45 -47.18 -13.51
CA SER A 279 57.54 -48.32 -12.55
C SER A 279 56.12 -48.55 -11.92
N ALA A 280 55.71 -49.61 -11.21
CA ALA A 280 56.18 -50.34 -10.00
C ALA A 280 56.10 -49.54 -8.66
N ALA A 281 55.64 -50.04 -7.50
CA ALA A 281 54.98 -51.32 -7.10
C ALA A 281 54.45 -51.32 -5.63
N SER A 282 53.84 -52.44 -5.19
CA SER A 282 53.42 -52.88 -3.81
C SER A 282 51.90 -52.74 -3.52
N ALA A 283 51.10 -53.77 -3.17
CA ALA A 283 51.19 -54.97 -2.28
C ALA A 283 50.82 -54.67 -0.80
N LYS A 284 50.05 -55.47 -0.03
CA LYS A 284 49.83 -56.96 0.07
C LYS A 284 48.32 -57.29 0.33
N LYS A 285 47.74 -58.46 -0.06
CA LYS A 285 47.82 -59.87 0.48
C LYS A 285 47.20 -60.02 1.90
N ALA A 286 46.39 -61.01 2.30
CA ALA A 286 45.88 -62.31 1.74
C ALA A 286 44.37 -62.50 2.12
N GLY A 287 43.54 -63.46 1.68
CA GLY A 287 43.66 -64.93 1.54
C GLY A 287 43.08 -65.67 2.79
N PRO A 288 42.60 -66.94 2.77
CA PRO A 288 42.76 -67.99 1.73
C PRO A 288 41.55 -68.96 1.46
N SER A 289 41.70 -69.87 0.47
CA SER A 289 41.15 -71.26 0.40
C SER A 289 39.62 -71.50 0.22
N THR A 290 39.08 -72.61 -0.35
CA THR A 290 39.63 -73.91 -0.84
C THR A 290 38.72 -74.56 -1.91
N ALA A 291 39.30 -75.38 -2.84
CA ALA A 291 38.70 -76.47 -3.65
C ALA A 291 37.52 -76.17 -4.63
N SER A 292 37.22 -76.87 -5.73
CA SER A 292 37.91 -77.81 -6.67
C SER A 292 37.00 -79.01 -7.04
N ALA A 293 36.54 -79.09 -8.30
CA ALA A 293 36.10 -80.32 -8.98
C ALA A 293 35.98 -80.09 -10.52
N SER A 294 35.99 -81.19 -11.30
CA SER A 294 35.67 -81.26 -12.74
C SER A 294 34.27 -81.93 -12.91
N SER A 295 33.61 -82.08 -14.07
CA SER A 295 34.04 -82.07 -15.48
C SER A 295 32.87 -81.96 -16.49
N ALA A 296 33.17 -81.51 -17.71
CA ALA A 296 32.59 -81.94 -19.00
C ALA A 296 31.11 -81.64 -19.40
N SER A 297 30.98 -80.64 -20.29
CA SER A 297 30.35 -80.74 -21.62
C SER A 297 28.87 -81.11 -21.81
N SER A 298 28.08 -80.08 -22.19
CA SER A 298 27.20 -80.11 -23.38
C SER A 298 27.07 -78.68 -23.93
N ALA A 299 26.88 -78.49 -25.23
CA ALA A 299 26.94 -77.17 -25.88
C ALA A 299 25.57 -76.60 -26.27
N SER A 300 25.34 -75.33 -25.94
CA SER A 300 24.37 -74.42 -26.56
C SER A 300 24.85 -72.98 -26.33
N SER A 301 25.03 -72.20 -27.38
CA SER A 301 25.66 -70.87 -27.31
C SER A 301 24.68 -69.76 -26.93
N ALA A 302 24.86 -69.16 -25.75
CA ALA A 302 24.28 -67.88 -25.39
C ALA A 302 25.34 -66.77 -25.52
N SER A 303 24.97 -65.63 -26.12
CA SER A 303 25.81 -64.44 -26.27
C SER A 303 25.84 -63.60 -24.98
N SER A 304 26.94 -62.88 -24.73
CA SER A 304 27.06 -61.90 -23.64
C SER A 304 26.26 -60.62 -23.93
N ALA A 305 25.91 -59.86 -22.88
CA ALA A 305 25.25 -58.55 -23.05
C ALA A 305 26.10 -57.56 -23.89
N GLU A 306 27.43 -57.64 -23.77
CA GLU A 306 28.45 -56.98 -24.58
C GLU A 306 28.19 -57.17 -26.10
N ALA A 307 27.97 -58.41 -26.54
CA ALA A 307 27.67 -58.71 -27.94
C ALA A 307 26.27 -58.24 -28.40
N VAL A 308 25.31 -58.10 -27.47
CA VAL A 308 24.02 -57.46 -27.78
C VAL A 308 24.21 -55.94 -27.91
N ALA A 309 25.01 -55.32 -27.04
CA ALA A 309 25.30 -53.89 -27.05
C ALA A 309 25.96 -53.42 -28.35
N GLU A 310 26.85 -54.23 -28.95
CA GLU A 310 27.45 -53.93 -30.27
C GLU A 310 26.40 -53.87 -31.39
N THR A 311 25.35 -54.72 -31.35
CA THR A 311 24.30 -54.74 -32.40
C THR A 311 23.33 -53.54 -32.36
N LEU A 312 23.38 -52.71 -31.31
CA LEU A 312 22.46 -51.58 -31.11
C LEU A 312 22.76 -50.36 -32.03
N SER A 313 23.67 -50.49 -32.99
CA SER A 313 23.82 -49.55 -34.10
C SER A 313 23.93 -50.29 -35.43
N ALA A 314 23.17 -49.86 -36.44
CA ALA A 314 23.31 -50.36 -37.81
C ALA A 314 24.73 -50.10 -38.35
N ASP A 315 25.37 -51.14 -38.87
CA ASP A 315 26.67 -51.04 -39.52
C ASP A 315 26.53 -50.67 -41.01
N ALA A 316 27.65 -50.32 -41.66
CA ALA A 316 27.67 -49.90 -43.06
C ALA A 316 27.20 -50.99 -44.06
N GLU A 317 27.16 -52.26 -43.64
CA GLU A 317 26.63 -53.40 -44.42
C GLU A 317 25.23 -53.85 -43.98
N SER A 318 24.65 -53.26 -42.92
CA SER A 318 23.29 -53.55 -42.47
C SER A 318 22.26 -53.04 -43.48
N ARG A 319 21.25 -53.85 -43.78
CA ARG A 319 20.03 -53.39 -44.45
C ARG A 319 19.22 -52.58 -43.44
N THR A 320 18.64 -51.45 -43.86
CA THR A 320 17.78 -50.62 -43.02
C THR A 320 16.40 -50.40 -43.64
N ALA A 321 15.36 -50.37 -42.82
CA ALA A 321 14.00 -50.03 -43.20
C ALA A 321 13.37 -49.08 -42.18
N VAL A 322 12.38 -48.30 -42.61
CA VAL A 322 11.57 -47.44 -41.74
C VAL A 322 10.36 -48.24 -41.27
N MET A 323 10.05 -48.16 -39.97
CA MET A 323 8.83 -48.75 -39.41
C MET A 323 7.74 -47.68 -39.29
N ASP A 324 6.48 -48.06 -39.51
CA ASP A 324 5.35 -47.15 -39.32
C ASP A 324 5.14 -46.86 -37.82
N THR A 325 4.97 -45.58 -37.47
CA THR A 325 4.83 -45.12 -36.08
C THR A 325 3.58 -44.29 -35.87
N ALA A 326 2.88 -44.53 -34.76
CA ALA A 326 1.82 -43.66 -34.27
C ALA A 326 2.08 -43.27 -32.81
N VAL A 327 2.09 -41.97 -32.52
CA VAL A 327 2.28 -41.43 -31.17
C VAL A 327 1.00 -40.73 -30.73
N THR A 328 0.52 -41.05 -29.54
CA THR A 328 -0.57 -40.38 -28.83
C THR A 328 -0.09 -40.04 -27.41
N ASP A 329 -0.80 -39.17 -26.69
CA ASP A 329 -0.36 -38.72 -25.36
C ASP A 329 -0.18 -39.88 -24.35
N ASP A 330 -1.00 -40.95 -24.48
CA ASP A 330 -0.97 -42.14 -23.58
C ASP A 330 -0.22 -43.37 -24.16
N THR A 331 0.21 -43.37 -25.43
CA THR A 331 0.72 -44.59 -26.10
C THR A 331 1.58 -44.28 -27.32
N LEU A 332 2.69 -45.01 -27.45
CA LEU A 332 3.50 -45.11 -28.66
C LEU A 332 3.27 -46.47 -29.31
N THR A 333 3.01 -46.49 -30.62
CA THR A 333 2.85 -47.71 -31.42
C THR A 333 3.86 -47.76 -32.55
N VAL A 334 4.44 -48.93 -32.77
CA VAL A 334 5.41 -49.26 -33.82
C VAL A 334 4.92 -50.48 -34.59
N VAL A 335 4.99 -50.43 -35.92
CA VAL A 335 4.63 -51.52 -36.84
C VAL A 335 5.87 -51.90 -37.67
N PRO A 336 6.55 -53.02 -37.35
CA PRO A 336 7.65 -53.54 -38.17
C PRO A 336 7.16 -53.99 -39.54
N ASP A 337 7.89 -53.63 -40.60
CA ASP A 337 7.61 -54.12 -41.96
C ASP A 337 7.90 -55.64 -42.04
N GLN A 338 6.82 -56.41 -42.11
CA GLN A 338 6.86 -57.87 -42.16
C GLN A 338 7.50 -58.40 -43.45
N GLY A 339 7.58 -57.60 -44.51
CA GLY A 339 8.31 -57.94 -45.73
C GLY A 339 9.81 -58.02 -45.49
N PHE A 340 10.39 -57.03 -44.79
CA PHE A 340 11.80 -57.05 -44.37
C PHE A 340 12.11 -58.24 -43.44
N LEU A 341 11.23 -58.54 -42.48
CA LEU A 341 11.41 -59.69 -41.57
C LEU A 341 11.27 -61.04 -42.30
N ALA A 342 10.38 -61.15 -43.28
CA ALA A 342 10.16 -62.38 -44.04
C ALA A 342 11.20 -62.64 -45.15
N ASP A 343 11.96 -61.62 -45.58
CA ASP A 343 12.95 -61.72 -46.66
C ASP A 343 14.09 -62.71 -46.35
N GLU A 344 14.39 -63.62 -47.29
CA GLU A 344 15.46 -64.63 -47.17
C GLU A 344 16.86 -64.00 -47.01
N ALA A 345 17.07 -62.77 -47.50
CA ALA A 345 18.32 -62.03 -47.42
C ALA A 345 18.42 -61.12 -46.18
N THR A 346 17.54 -61.27 -45.19
CA THR A 346 17.62 -60.61 -43.88
C THR A 346 18.36 -61.50 -42.87
N THR A 347 19.38 -60.94 -42.23
CA THR A 347 20.33 -61.66 -41.36
C THR A 347 20.07 -61.35 -39.88
N TYR A 348 19.70 -62.37 -39.11
CA TYR A 348 19.40 -62.24 -37.69
C TYR A 348 20.68 -62.20 -36.83
N PRO A 349 20.72 -61.46 -35.70
CA PRO A 349 19.60 -60.73 -35.09
C PRO A 349 19.14 -59.50 -35.90
N VAL A 350 17.84 -59.21 -35.83
CA VAL A 350 17.24 -57.97 -36.35
C VAL A 350 16.89 -57.07 -35.19
N VAL A 351 17.30 -55.81 -35.25
CA VAL A 351 16.99 -54.81 -34.24
C VAL A 351 15.84 -53.95 -34.71
N LEU A 352 14.81 -53.80 -33.86
CA LEU A 352 13.73 -52.85 -34.01
C LEU A 352 14.00 -51.66 -33.08
N ASP A 353 14.12 -50.45 -33.64
CA ASP A 353 14.39 -49.18 -32.94
C ASP A 353 13.14 -48.28 -32.97
N PRO A 354 12.25 -48.39 -31.96
CA PRO A 354 11.25 -47.37 -31.64
C PRO A 354 11.83 -45.95 -31.56
N PRO A 355 11.01 -44.89 -31.72
CA PRO A 355 11.48 -43.51 -31.69
C PRO A 355 12.27 -43.17 -30.41
N ALA A 356 13.55 -42.83 -30.60
CA ALA A 356 14.44 -42.34 -29.55
C ALA A 356 13.83 -41.15 -28.79
N VAL A 357 13.94 -41.15 -27.46
CA VAL A 357 13.36 -40.13 -26.57
C VAL A 357 14.46 -39.15 -26.17
N LYS A 358 14.49 -37.95 -26.77
CA LYS A 358 15.58 -36.99 -26.57
C LYS A 358 15.10 -35.55 -26.34
N ALA A 359 15.67 -34.90 -25.33
CA ALA A 359 15.35 -33.53 -24.91
C ALA A 359 15.92 -32.42 -25.81
N THR A 360 16.89 -32.74 -26.68
CA THR A 360 17.67 -31.74 -27.40
C THR A 360 17.34 -31.70 -28.90
N LEU A 361 16.92 -30.52 -29.38
CA LEU A 361 16.56 -30.27 -30.80
C LEU A 361 17.77 -30.10 -31.74
N THR A 362 18.99 -30.13 -31.21
CA THR A 362 20.24 -30.04 -31.97
C THR A 362 20.65 -31.39 -32.57
N GLY A 363 21.43 -31.34 -33.64
CA GLY A 363 21.95 -32.54 -34.28
C GLY A 363 22.86 -32.23 -35.46
N TRP A 364 23.34 -33.29 -36.09
CA TRP A 364 24.18 -33.24 -37.28
C TRP A 364 23.91 -34.48 -38.14
N THR A 365 24.23 -34.41 -39.43
CA THR A 365 24.18 -35.57 -40.33
C THR A 365 25.16 -35.41 -41.48
N ALA A 366 25.64 -36.53 -42.02
CA ALA A 366 26.37 -36.60 -43.28
C ALA A 366 25.47 -37.18 -44.37
N LEU A 367 25.60 -36.71 -45.61
CA LEU A 367 24.85 -37.22 -46.76
C LEU A 367 25.85 -37.83 -47.74
N TRP A 368 25.85 -39.15 -47.94
CA TRP A 368 26.80 -39.84 -48.82
C TRP A 368 26.13 -40.33 -50.11
N SER A 369 26.72 -40.02 -51.27
CA SER A 369 26.14 -40.37 -52.57
C SER A 369 26.16 -41.87 -52.92
N ASN A 370 27.03 -42.65 -52.28
CA ASN A 370 27.13 -44.10 -52.47
C ASN A 370 26.15 -44.90 -51.59
N SER A 371 25.58 -44.26 -50.56
CA SER A 371 24.65 -44.86 -49.59
C SER A 371 23.36 -44.02 -49.52
N PRO A 372 22.62 -43.84 -50.63
CA PRO A 372 21.79 -42.66 -50.80
C PRO A 372 20.49 -42.64 -49.97
N GLY A 373 20.03 -43.81 -49.51
CA GLY A 373 18.90 -43.97 -48.59
C GLY A 373 19.31 -44.13 -47.13
N THR A 374 20.61 -44.23 -46.82
CA THR A 374 21.10 -44.42 -45.44
C THR A 374 21.06 -43.11 -44.67
N SER A 375 20.67 -43.19 -43.40
CA SER A 375 20.75 -42.06 -42.47
C SER A 375 22.05 -42.09 -41.68
N PHE A 376 22.75 -40.95 -41.65
CA PHE A 376 23.95 -40.75 -40.83
C PHE A 376 23.68 -39.72 -39.71
N TRP A 377 22.42 -39.68 -39.23
CA TRP A 377 21.97 -38.81 -38.17
C TRP A 377 22.72 -39.05 -36.86
N LYS A 378 23.27 -37.98 -36.28
CA LYS A 378 24.18 -38.00 -35.12
C LYS A 378 25.29 -39.07 -35.23
N THR A 379 25.81 -39.35 -36.44
CA THR A 379 26.80 -40.42 -36.66
C THR A 379 28.14 -40.19 -35.93
N LYS A 380 28.81 -41.29 -35.55
CA LYS A 380 30.21 -41.31 -35.09
C LYS A 380 31.24 -41.11 -36.20
N HIS A 381 30.85 -41.25 -37.48
CA HIS A 381 31.77 -41.08 -38.61
C HIS A 381 32.19 -39.62 -38.84
N ALA A 382 33.40 -39.44 -39.36
CA ALA A 382 33.94 -38.16 -39.79
C ALA A 382 33.04 -37.46 -40.83
N LEU A 383 32.80 -36.17 -40.62
CA LEU A 383 31.81 -35.39 -41.34
C LEU A 383 32.43 -34.80 -42.62
N GLY A 384 32.38 -35.58 -43.70
CA GLY A 384 33.01 -35.25 -44.98
C GLY A 384 32.29 -34.18 -45.82
N VAL A 385 33.04 -33.43 -46.61
CA VAL A 385 32.53 -32.50 -47.64
C VAL A 385 33.34 -32.57 -48.94
N GLY A 386 32.65 -32.52 -50.08
CA GLY A 386 33.26 -32.60 -51.41
C GLY A 386 33.25 -34.02 -51.99
N TYR A 387 34.27 -34.36 -52.80
CA TYR A 387 34.39 -35.66 -53.47
C TYR A 387 35.57 -36.49 -52.96
N ASP A 388 35.27 -37.54 -52.18
CA ASP A 388 36.23 -38.56 -51.76
C ASP A 388 36.56 -39.50 -52.93
N ALA A 389 37.69 -39.28 -53.60
CA ALA A 389 38.22 -40.21 -54.58
C ALA A 389 39.32 -41.14 -54.00
N PHE A 390 39.50 -41.15 -52.67
CA PHE A 390 40.65 -41.80 -52.01
C PHE A 390 40.27 -43.06 -51.24
N VAL A 391 39.07 -43.09 -50.63
CA VAL A 391 38.58 -44.24 -49.86
C VAL A 391 37.34 -44.84 -50.53
N ASP A 392 36.20 -44.13 -50.48
CA ASP A 392 34.89 -44.73 -50.78
C ASP A 392 34.29 -44.33 -52.15
N ASN A 393 35.03 -43.56 -52.95
CA ASN A 393 34.56 -43.00 -54.23
C ASN A 393 33.22 -42.24 -54.13
N LYS A 394 33.03 -41.48 -53.05
CA LYS A 394 31.73 -40.90 -52.63
C LYS A 394 31.74 -39.38 -52.61
N LYS A 395 30.59 -38.76 -52.87
CA LYS A 395 30.37 -37.34 -52.61
C LYS A 395 29.72 -37.19 -51.24
N SER A 396 30.21 -36.28 -50.41
CA SER A 396 29.64 -36.00 -49.09
C SER A 396 29.26 -34.53 -48.92
N ARG A 397 28.22 -34.31 -48.12
CA ARG A 397 27.77 -33.00 -47.61
C ARG A 397 27.45 -33.18 -46.13
N SER A 398 27.78 -32.20 -45.30
CA SER A 398 27.59 -32.29 -43.85
C SER A 398 26.70 -31.15 -43.35
N LEU A 399 25.74 -31.44 -42.47
CA LEU A 399 24.79 -30.48 -41.94
C LEU A 399 24.76 -30.50 -40.41
N PHE A 400 24.51 -29.32 -39.82
CA PHE A 400 24.60 -29.04 -38.39
C PHE A 400 23.40 -28.18 -37.98
N GLN A 401 22.71 -28.56 -36.90
CA GLN A 401 21.51 -27.88 -36.40
C GLN A 401 21.76 -27.38 -34.97
N PHE A 402 21.73 -26.07 -34.79
CA PHE A 402 21.99 -25.38 -33.53
C PHE A 402 20.71 -24.83 -32.93
N ASP A 403 20.60 -24.87 -31.60
CA ASP A 403 19.56 -24.16 -30.86
C ASP A 403 19.95 -22.68 -30.78
N THR A 404 19.10 -21.83 -31.33
CA THR A 404 19.26 -20.37 -31.35
C THR A 404 18.04 -19.66 -30.77
N ARG A 405 17.14 -20.38 -30.07
CA ARG A 405 15.91 -19.80 -29.48
C ARG A 405 16.19 -18.65 -28.52
N ARG A 406 17.35 -18.65 -27.86
CA ARG A 406 17.81 -17.58 -26.94
C ARG A 406 18.05 -16.24 -27.65
N VAL A 407 18.31 -16.23 -28.96
CA VAL A 407 18.51 -15.00 -29.74
C VAL A 407 17.29 -14.62 -30.61
N ALA A 408 16.16 -15.31 -30.46
CA ALA A 408 14.90 -14.95 -31.12
C ALA A 408 14.48 -13.51 -30.78
N GLY A 409 14.21 -12.69 -31.81
CA GLY A 409 13.88 -11.27 -31.68
C GLY A 409 15.04 -10.34 -31.30
N LYS A 410 16.22 -10.86 -30.91
CA LYS A 410 17.40 -10.05 -30.57
C LYS A 410 18.04 -9.44 -31.82
N LYS A 411 18.80 -8.36 -31.65
CA LYS A 411 19.58 -7.75 -32.73
C LYS A 411 20.97 -8.40 -32.77
N ILE A 412 21.15 -9.35 -33.69
CA ILE A 412 22.45 -9.97 -33.99
C ILE A 412 23.43 -8.92 -34.52
N LEU A 413 24.65 -8.93 -33.98
CA LEU A 413 25.77 -8.06 -34.37
C LEU A 413 26.86 -8.85 -35.12
N ASN A 414 27.12 -10.09 -34.69
CA ASN A 414 28.02 -11.05 -35.34
C ASN A 414 27.53 -12.48 -35.03
N ALA A 415 27.78 -13.44 -35.92
CA ALA A 415 27.78 -14.85 -35.56
C ALA A 415 28.82 -15.62 -36.38
N THR A 416 29.52 -16.55 -35.74
CA THR A 416 30.64 -17.31 -36.32
C THR A 416 30.42 -18.80 -36.09
N PHE A 417 30.38 -19.58 -37.17
CA PHE A 417 30.31 -21.05 -37.12
C PHE A 417 31.71 -21.63 -37.27
N THR A 418 32.10 -22.51 -36.35
CA THR A 418 33.44 -23.07 -36.25
C THR A 418 33.39 -24.59 -36.17
N PRO A 419 33.36 -25.30 -37.32
CA PRO A 419 33.65 -26.73 -37.39
C PRO A 419 35.16 -26.99 -37.34
N TYR A 420 35.55 -28.06 -36.63
CA TYR A 420 36.94 -28.47 -36.49
C TYR A 420 37.34 -29.44 -37.61
N ALA A 421 38.29 -29.08 -38.45
CA ALA A 421 38.70 -29.89 -39.60
C ALA A 421 39.86 -30.83 -39.22
N ILE A 422 39.63 -32.14 -39.37
CA ILE A 422 40.55 -33.21 -38.97
C ILE A 422 41.35 -33.79 -40.13
N TRP A 423 40.93 -33.59 -41.39
CA TRP A 423 41.62 -34.13 -42.56
C TRP A 423 41.42 -33.29 -43.84
N SER A 424 42.42 -33.27 -44.71
CA SER A 424 42.39 -32.68 -46.06
C SER A 424 43.28 -33.48 -47.02
N ALA A 425 42.89 -33.53 -48.30
CA ALA A 425 43.60 -34.29 -49.34
C ALA A 425 45.07 -33.89 -49.53
N ASN A 426 45.40 -32.60 -49.34
CA ASN A 426 46.75 -32.08 -49.23
C ASN A 426 46.74 -30.72 -48.48
N CYS A 427 47.91 -30.07 -48.39
CA CYS A 427 48.07 -28.75 -47.79
C CYS A 427 47.54 -27.58 -48.64
N VAL A 428 47.01 -27.83 -49.85
CA VAL A 428 46.51 -26.77 -50.74
C VAL A 428 45.13 -26.32 -50.28
N LYS A 429 45.00 -25.03 -49.97
CA LYS A 429 43.73 -24.44 -49.55
C LYS A 429 42.69 -24.56 -50.67
N GLN A 430 41.55 -25.12 -50.32
CA GLN A 430 40.39 -25.28 -51.20
C GLN A 430 39.15 -24.71 -50.53
N ASN A 431 38.19 -24.26 -51.34
CA ASN A 431 37.01 -23.58 -50.85
C ASN A 431 36.00 -24.56 -50.24
N VAL A 432 35.49 -24.18 -49.08
CA VAL A 432 34.29 -24.75 -48.46
C VAL A 432 33.23 -23.65 -48.39
N ASP A 433 32.02 -23.97 -48.79
CA ASP A 433 30.86 -23.09 -48.82
C ASP A 433 29.92 -23.38 -47.64
N LEU A 434 29.55 -22.34 -46.90
CA LEU A 434 28.54 -22.42 -45.83
C LEU A 434 27.17 -21.97 -46.35
N TYR A 435 26.14 -22.78 -46.13
CA TYR A 435 24.76 -22.50 -46.53
C TYR A 435 23.80 -22.49 -45.34
N ARG A 436 22.78 -21.63 -45.39
CA ARG A 436 21.55 -21.82 -44.62
C ARG A 436 20.67 -22.88 -45.30
N THR A 437 20.17 -23.84 -44.53
CA THR A 437 19.37 -24.99 -44.99
C THR A 437 18.01 -25.04 -44.27
N SER A 438 17.15 -25.99 -44.64
CA SER A 438 15.97 -26.37 -43.83
C SER A 438 16.41 -27.14 -42.57
N SER A 439 15.47 -27.43 -41.68
CA SER A 439 15.68 -28.36 -40.57
C SER A 439 16.13 -29.75 -41.04
N ILE A 440 16.77 -30.48 -40.12
CA ILE A 440 17.27 -31.86 -40.31
C ILE A 440 16.84 -32.76 -39.13
N SER A 441 16.74 -34.06 -39.42
CA SER A 441 16.18 -35.12 -38.55
C SER A 441 16.76 -36.48 -38.92
N SER A 442 16.34 -37.57 -38.25
CA SER A 442 16.75 -38.94 -38.60
C SER A 442 16.32 -39.39 -39.99
N SER A 443 15.30 -38.78 -40.61
CA SER A 443 14.89 -39.04 -42.01
C SER A 443 15.67 -38.22 -43.05
N THR A 444 16.72 -37.51 -42.65
CA THR A 444 17.56 -36.70 -43.56
C THR A 444 18.69 -37.53 -44.17
N THR A 445 18.47 -37.98 -45.41
CA THR A 445 19.38 -38.81 -46.22
C THR A 445 19.85 -38.04 -47.46
N TRP A 446 20.74 -38.63 -48.27
CA TRP A 446 21.14 -38.03 -49.55
C TRP A 446 19.94 -37.84 -50.50
N ASN A 447 19.01 -38.80 -50.52
CA ASN A 447 17.77 -38.72 -51.30
C ASN A 447 16.83 -37.61 -50.84
N SER A 448 16.81 -37.25 -49.55
CA SER A 448 15.93 -36.19 -49.02
C SER A 448 16.14 -34.82 -49.68
N GLN A 449 17.26 -34.61 -50.38
CA GLN A 449 17.59 -33.37 -51.10
C GLN A 449 16.71 -33.10 -52.33
N SER A 450 16.08 -34.11 -52.92
CA SER A 450 15.08 -33.92 -53.98
C SER A 450 13.68 -33.65 -53.42
N THR A 451 13.38 -34.14 -52.22
CA THR A 451 12.04 -34.08 -51.58
C THR A 451 11.93 -32.97 -50.53
N SER A 452 12.46 -33.18 -49.32
CA SER A 452 12.26 -32.31 -48.14
C SER A 452 13.40 -31.32 -47.88
N LEU A 453 14.66 -31.77 -47.88
CA LEU A 453 15.81 -30.94 -47.52
C LEU A 453 16.10 -29.85 -48.58
N LYS A 454 16.07 -28.58 -48.16
CA LYS A 454 16.35 -27.42 -49.02
C LYS A 454 17.63 -26.70 -48.62
N TRP A 455 18.42 -26.34 -49.63
CA TRP A 455 19.61 -25.48 -49.52
C TRP A 455 19.22 -24.07 -50.00
N TYR A 456 19.04 -23.12 -49.08
CA TYR A 456 18.39 -21.83 -49.40
C TYR A 456 19.34 -20.76 -49.92
N THR A 457 20.47 -20.57 -49.24
CA THR A 457 21.32 -19.38 -49.46
C THR A 457 22.74 -19.68 -48.99
N LYS A 458 23.74 -19.44 -49.85
CA LYS A 458 25.14 -19.43 -49.41
C LYS A 458 25.34 -18.17 -48.56
N VAL A 459 25.88 -18.34 -47.36
CA VAL A 459 26.15 -17.23 -46.42
C VAL A 459 27.63 -16.87 -46.36
N ASP A 460 28.53 -17.83 -46.57
CA ASP A 460 29.99 -17.58 -46.57
C ASP A 460 30.78 -18.59 -47.44
N THR A 461 32.07 -18.33 -47.68
CA THR A 461 33.01 -19.17 -48.44
C THR A 461 34.43 -19.01 -47.90
N VAL A 462 34.99 -20.08 -47.33
CA VAL A 462 36.31 -20.06 -46.68
C VAL A 462 37.27 -21.00 -47.39
N SER A 463 38.48 -20.51 -47.71
CA SER A 463 39.52 -21.30 -48.39
C SER A 463 40.54 -21.83 -47.39
N ALA A 464 40.58 -23.15 -47.21
CA ALA A 464 41.32 -23.78 -46.11
C ALA A 464 41.87 -25.18 -46.45
N ALA A 465 42.85 -25.62 -45.65
CA ALA A 465 43.37 -26.98 -45.60
C ALA A 465 43.88 -27.25 -44.17
N LYS A 466 43.57 -28.43 -43.64
CA LYS A 466 43.75 -28.84 -42.24
C LYS A 466 43.86 -30.36 -42.15
N GLY A 467 44.69 -30.87 -41.25
CA GLY A 467 44.78 -32.29 -40.91
C GLY A 467 45.44 -33.19 -41.96
N HIS A 468 46.38 -32.67 -42.75
CA HIS A 468 47.11 -33.47 -43.74
C HIS A 468 48.50 -33.95 -43.26
N SER A 469 49.21 -33.11 -42.51
CA SER A 469 50.58 -33.40 -42.06
C SER A 469 50.96 -32.53 -40.86
N SER A 470 52.16 -32.69 -40.31
CA SER A 470 52.70 -31.78 -39.28
C SER A 470 52.87 -30.32 -39.74
N GLU A 471 52.92 -30.08 -41.06
CA GLU A 471 52.97 -28.73 -41.66
C GLU A 471 51.57 -28.16 -41.93
N CYS A 472 50.56 -29.02 -41.97
CA CYS A 472 49.15 -28.69 -42.14
C CYS A 472 48.34 -29.46 -41.06
N PRO A 473 48.48 -29.08 -39.78
CA PRO A 473 47.79 -29.75 -38.67
C PRO A 473 46.27 -29.55 -38.77
N ASP A 474 45.53 -30.30 -37.96
CA ASP A 474 44.09 -30.14 -37.78
C ASP A 474 43.73 -28.78 -37.14
N GLY A 475 42.44 -28.51 -36.98
CA GLY A 475 41.96 -27.32 -36.26
C GLY A 475 40.72 -26.66 -36.83
N ASP A 476 40.28 -25.64 -36.10
CA ASP A 476 39.16 -24.78 -36.46
C ASP A 476 39.27 -24.17 -37.87
N ILE A 477 38.12 -24.07 -38.53
CA ILE A 477 37.86 -23.23 -39.70
C ILE A 477 36.65 -22.36 -39.33
N GLU A 478 36.78 -21.04 -39.40
CA GLU A 478 35.72 -20.09 -38.98
C GLU A 478 34.99 -19.52 -40.18
N PHE A 479 33.65 -19.52 -40.13
CA PHE A 479 32.74 -18.99 -41.17
C PHE A 479 31.82 -17.91 -40.60
N ASP A 480 31.49 -16.89 -41.40
CA ASP A 480 30.45 -15.90 -41.05
C ASP A 480 29.04 -16.52 -41.18
N ALA A 481 28.40 -16.73 -40.03
CA ALA A 481 27.03 -17.20 -39.89
C ALA A 481 26.03 -16.05 -39.62
N THR A 482 26.48 -14.80 -39.53
CA THR A 482 25.68 -13.63 -39.12
C THR A 482 24.39 -13.50 -39.94
N ALA A 483 24.46 -13.69 -41.25
CA ALA A 483 23.29 -13.62 -42.13
C ALA A 483 22.27 -14.75 -41.88
N ALA A 484 22.72 -15.96 -41.53
CA ALA A 484 21.83 -17.09 -41.20
C ALA A 484 21.16 -16.89 -39.83
N VAL A 485 21.94 -16.53 -38.80
CA VAL A 485 21.44 -16.33 -37.44
C VAL A 485 20.53 -15.09 -37.37
N ALA A 486 20.87 -13.99 -38.06
CA ALA A 486 20.02 -12.80 -38.12
C ALA A 486 18.68 -13.05 -38.85
N HIS A 487 18.64 -13.99 -39.80
CA HIS A 487 17.39 -14.42 -40.43
C HIS A 487 16.50 -15.17 -39.43
N THR A 488 17.05 -16.18 -38.75
CA THR A 488 16.37 -16.98 -37.72
C THR A 488 15.85 -16.09 -36.57
N ALA A 489 16.73 -15.23 -36.04
CA ALA A 489 16.40 -14.28 -34.98
C ALA A 489 15.26 -13.32 -35.38
N LYS A 490 15.29 -12.78 -36.61
CA LYS A 490 14.21 -11.91 -37.13
C LYS A 490 12.90 -12.67 -37.34
N ALA A 491 12.94 -13.94 -37.75
CA ALA A 491 11.78 -14.80 -37.87
C ALA A 491 11.19 -15.22 -36.52
N LYS A 492 11.95 -15.07 -35.42
CA LYS A 492 11.69 -15.63 -34.09
C LYS A 492 11.61 -17.17 -34.07
N ASP A 493 12.34 -17.79 -34.99
CA ASP A 493 12.49 -19.24 -35.07
C ASP A 493 13.52 -19.72 -34.03
N THR A 494 13.51 -21.02 -33.72
CA THR A 494 14.24 -21.66 -32.61
C THR A 494 15.54 -22.34 -33.04
N LEU A 495 15.70 -22.65 -34.33
CA LEU A 495 16.81 -23.44 -34.85
C LEU A 495 17.54 -22.73 -35.99
N THR A 496 18.86 -22.83 -36.02
CA THR A 496 19.67 -22.43 -37.18
C THR A 496 20.39 -23.63 -37.75
N THR A 497 19.96 -24.07 -38.94
CA THR A 497 20.53 -25.24 -39.62
C THR A 497 21.47 -24.82 -40.76
N LEU A 498 22.72 -25.22 -40.62
CA LEU A 498 23.85 -24.87 -41.46
C LEU A 498 24.35 -26.11 -42.21
N GLY A 499 24.63 -25.96 -43.51
CA GLY A 499 25.18 -27.02 -44.35
C GLY A 499 26.51 -26.61 -44.98
N LEU A 500 27.49 -27.52 -44.96
CA LEU A 500 28.79 -27.36 -45.61
C LEU A 500 28.86 -28.16 -46.91
N ARG A 501 29.45 -27.55 -47.94
CA ARG A 501 29.78 -28.18 -49.22
C ARG A 501 31.17 -27.74 -49.68
N ALA A 502 31.81 -28.55 -50.51
CA ALA A 502 33.03 -28.19 -51.23
C ALA A 502 32.84 -28.56 -52.71
N ASP A 503 33.89 -28.44 -53.53
CA ASP A 503 33.81 -28.92 -54.92
C ASP A 503 33.55 -30.46 -54.94
N GLU A 504 32.63 -30.88 -55.79
CA GLU A 504 32.18 -32.27 -55.93
C GLU A 504 32.69 -32.90 -57.24
N GLY A 505 33.62 -32.23 -57.94
CA GLY A 505 34.36 -32.72 -59.11
C GLY A 505 35.88 -32.74 -58.91
N ASP A 506 36.43 -31.92 -58.01
CA ASP A 506 37.85 -31.94 -57.62
C ASP A 506 38.10 -32.78 -56.35
N PRO A 507 38.84 -33.91 -56.42
CA PRO A 507 39.25 -34.68 -55.25
C PRO A 507 40.05 -33.87 -54.22
N ILE A 508 40.81 -32.85 -54.63
CA ILE A 508 41.63 -32.04 -53.71
C ILE A 508 40.76 -31.17 -52.79
N ALA A 509 39.50 -30.92 -53.17
CA ALA A 509 38.52 -30.25 -52.32
C ALA A 509 37.98 -31.13 -51.18
N TRP A 510 38.27 -32.45 -51.16
CA TRP A 510 37.86 -33.37 -50.09
C TRP A 510 38.43 -32.97 -48.72
N LYS A 511 37.54 -32.82 -47.74
CA LYS A 511 37.86 -32.51 -46.34
C LYS A 511 36.94 -33.25 -45.40
N GLN A 512 37.42 -33.51 -44.19
CA GLN A 512 36.63 -34.14 -43.13
C GLN A 512 36.67 -33.29 -41.85
N PHE A 513 35.51 -33.16 -41.20
CA PHE A 513 35.34 -32.47 -39.94
C PHE A 513 35.05 -33.45 -38.80
N MET A 514 35.41 -33.06 -37.57
CA MET A 514 35.19 -33.85 -36.36
C MET A 514 33.69 -34.10 -36.12
N SER A 515 33.33 -35.34 -35.77
CA SER A 515 31.99 -35.63 -35.25
C SER A 515 31.92 -35.32 -33.75
N PRO A 516 30.82 -34.74 -33.24
CA PRO A 516 30.57 -34.62 -31.80
C PRO A 516 30.52 -35.95 -31.02
N LEU A 517 30.47 -37.10 -31.71
CA LEU A 517 30.55 -38.46 -31.15
C LEU A 517 31.76 -39.27 -31.66
N ASP A 518 32.79 -38.60 -32.19
CA ASP A 518 34.10 -39.23 -32.42
C ASP A 518 34.79 -39.53 -31.07
N PRO A 519 35.46 -40.68 -30.89
CA PRO A 519 36.18 -41.00 -29.66
C PRO A 519 37.27 -39.99 -29.25
N GLU A 520 37.82 -39.20 -30.18
CA GLU A 520 38.78 -38.13 -29.87
C GLU A 520 38.14 -36.72 -29.72
N ALA A 521 36.80 -36.60 -29.70
CA ALA A 521 36.10 -35.33 -29.65
C ALA A 521 36.05 -34.69 -28.25
N THR A 522 37.09 -33.93 -27.90
CA THR A 522 37.01 -32.96 -26.80
C THR A 522 36.13 -31.76 -27.20
N SER A 523 35.55 -31.02 -26.24
CA SER A 523 34.71 -29.84 -26.52
C SER A 523 35.42 -28.78 -27.39
N ALA A 524 36.75 -28.64 -27.24
CA ALA A 524 37.55 -27.75 -28.08
C ALA A 524 37.67 -28.21 -29.55
N ARG A 525 37.43 -29.49 -29.85
CA ARG A 525 37.38 -30.07 -31.20
C ARG A 525 35.95 -30.24 -31.74
N LYS A 526 34.90 -29.80 -31.01
CA LYS A 526 33.51 -29.94 -31.45
C LYS A 526 33.01 -28.76 -32.29
N PRO A 527 32.13 -28.99 -33.29
CA PRO A 527 31.46 -27.93 -34.05
C PRO A 527 30.61 -27.02 -33.17
N ARG A 528 30.99 -25.73 -33.10
CA ARG A 528 30.35 -24.69 -32.28
C ARG A 528 29.88 -23.50 -33.11
N LEU A 529 28.88 -22.78 -32.63
CA LEU A 529 28.37 -21.53 -33.21
C LEU A 529 28.37 -20.46 -32.11
N SER A 530 29.11 -19.37 -32.30
CA SER A 530 29.19 -18.24 -31.37
C SER A 530 28.43 -17.04 -31.93
N ILE A 531 27.57 -16.40 -31.13
CA ILE A 531 26.61 -15.38 -31.57
C ILE A 531 26.69 -14.16 -30.65
N THR A 532 27.11 -13.00 -31.16
CA THR A 532 27.08 -11.73 -30.41
C THR A 532 25.85 -10.91 -30.77
N TYR A 533 25.10 -10.46 -29.77
CA TYR A 533 23.83 -9.74 -29.92
C TYR A 533 23.65 -8.61 -28.90
N VAL A 534 22.66 -7.75 -29.16
CA VAL A 534 22.08 -6.79 -28.19
C VAL A 534 20.55 -6.93 -28.17
N THR A 535 19.93 -6.52 -27.06
CA THR A 535 18.48 -6.63 -26.85
C THR A 535 17.79 -5.34 -27.30
N PRO A 536 16.89 -5.37 -28.32
CA PRO A 536 16.03 -4.22 -28.59
C PRO A 536 14.97 -4.09 -27.49
N PRO A 537 14.64 -2.86 -27.03
CA PRO A 537 13.54 -2.67 -26.07
C PRO A 537 12.22 -3.20 -26.62
N ASP A 538 11.64 -4.17 -25.92
CA ASP A 538 10.40 -4.87 -26.28
C ASP A 538 9.16 -4.27 -25.58
N SER A 539 9.37 -3.59 -24.45
CA SER A 539 8.35 -2.84 -23.72
C SER A 539 8.00 -1.49 -24.35
N LYS A 540 6.75 -1.05 -24.13
CA LYS A 540 6.38 0.36 -24.28
C LYS A 540 6.89 1.13 -23.05
N PRO A 541 7.31 2.40 -23.16
CA PRO A 541 7.66 3.20 -21.98
C PRO A 541 6.44 3.34 -21.06
N SER A 542 6.67 3.23 -19.75
CA SER A 542 5.64 3.45 -18.72
C SER A 542 5.51 4.95 -18.39
N SER A 543 4.53 5.32 -17.55
CA SER A 543 4.34 6.71 -17.07
C SER A 543 4.33 7.78 -18.17
N VAL A 544 3.76 7.49 -19.35
CA VAL A 544 3.59 8.47 -20.44
C VAL A 544 2.50 9.47 -20.05
N LYS A 545 2.89 10.68 -19.64
CA LYS A 545 2.00 11.73 -19.10
C LYS A 545 2.62 13.12 -19.25
N MET A 546 1.92 14.16 -18.83
CA MET A 546 2.54 15.47 -18.60
C MET A 546 3.01 15.54 -17.15
N SER A 547 4.29 15.87 -16.95
CA SER A 547 4.88 16.09 -15.62
C SER A 547 4.64 17.51 -15.10
N ASP A 548 4.50 18.46 -16.02
CA ASP A 548 4.16 19.85 -15.72
C ASP A 548 3.27 20.39 -16.85
N PRO A 549 2.02 20.80 -16.58
CA PRO A 549 1.28 20.49 -15.36
C PRO A 549 1.15 18.97 -15.17
N LYS A 550 1.02 18.51 -13.91
CA LYS A 550 0.87 17.08 -13.56
C LYS A 550 -0.48 16.53 -14.08
N VAL A 551 -0.51 16.02 -15.31
CA VAL A 551 -1.73 15.62 -16.01
C VAL A 551 -1.55 14.25 -16.68
N SER A 552 -2.43 13.32 -16.33
CA SER A 552 -2.46 11.95 -16.85
C SER A 552 -2.81 11.87 -18.34
N CYS A 553 -2.55 10.71 -18.96
CA CYS A 553 -2.87 10.44 -20.36
C CYS A 553 -4.39 10.36 -20.60
N SER A 554 -4.99 11.43 -21.14
CA SER A 554 -6.42 11.45 -21.49
C SER A 554 -6.73 10.93 -22.89
N ALA A 555 -7.97 10.43 -23.08
CA ALA A 555 -8.48 9.93 -24.35
C ALA A 555 -9.03 11.04 -25.27
N SER A 556 -9.18 10.74 -26.56
CA SER A 556 -9.69 11.69 -27.57
C SER A 556 -11.12 12.19 -27.33
N SER A 557 -11.95 11.41 -26.64
CA SER A 557 -13.32 11.75 -26.27
C SER A 557 -13.42 12.74 -25.11
N ALA A 558 -12.36 12.87 -24.30
CA ALA A 558 -12.28 13.81 -23.19
C ALA A 558 -10.82 14.32 -23.01
N PRO A 559 -10.31 15.15 -23.94
CA PRO A 559 -8.95 15.67 -23.85
C PRO A 559 -8.77 16.50 -22.58
N ALA A 560 -7.64 16.35 -21.90
CA ALA A 560 -7.32 17.17 -20.73
C ALA A 560 -7.21 18.65 -21.15
N GLN A 561 -7.86 19.56 -20.43
CA GLN A 561 -7.61 20.99 -20.61
C GLN A 561 -6.41 21.38 -19.76
N ILE A 562 -5.46 22.15 -20.31
CA ILE A 562 -4.25 22.59 -19.59
C ILE A 562 -4.00 24.09 -19.77
N ARG A 563 -3.61 24.76 -18.69
CA ARG A 563 -3.28 26.19 -18.69
C ARG A 563 -1.91 26.55 -19.23
N ASP A 564 -0.99 25.58 -19.23
CA ASP A 564 0.38 25.79 -19.68
C ASP A 564 0.46 25.67 -21.22
N ALA A 565 1.00 26.70 -21.87
CA ALA A 565 1.28 26.70 -23.30
C ALA A 565 2.62 26.01 -23.62
N THR A 566 3.42 25.64 -22.63
CA THR A 566 4.75 25.02 -22.74
C THR A 566 4.89 23.72 -21.94
N PRO A 567 3.91 22.78 -22.01
CA PRO A 567 3.88 21.60 -21.15
C PRO A 567 5.14 20.73 -21.24
N ARG A 568 5.53 20.17 -20.10
CA ARG A 568 6.61 19.19 -19.98
C ARG A 568 6.04 17.79 -20.10
N LEU A 569 6.28 17.15 -21.24
CA LEU A 569 6.00 15.73 -21.47
C LEU A 569 6.99 14.87 -20.67
N THR A 570 6.53 13.74 -20.13
CA THR A 570 7.39 12.73 -19.51
C THR A 570 6.98 11.31 -19.94
N ALA A 571 7.96 10.42 -19.95
CA ALA A 571 7.80 8.99 -20.18
C ALA A 571 9.00 8.26 -19.59
N THR A 572 8.76 7.06 -19.07
CA THR A 572 9.76 6.22 -18.41
C THR A 572 10.17 5.09 -19.35
N PRO A 573 11.28 5.22 -20.11
CA PRO A 573 11.79 4.14 -20.91
C PRO A 573 12.21 2.95 -20.04
N THR A 574 11.92 1.76 -20.52
CA THR A 574 12.37 0.49 -19.92
C THR A 574 12.98 -0.39 -21.00
N SER A 575 13.85 -1.31 -20.58
CA SER A 575 14.44 -2.36 -21.42
C SER A 575 14.66 -3.62 -20.59
N SER A 576 14.56 -4.78 -21.23
CA SER A 576 14.73 -6.10 -20.61
C SER A 576 16.19 -6.45 -20.28
N ASP A 577 17.17 -5.72 -20.83
CA ASP A 577 18.62 -5.78 -20.54
C ASP A 577 19.09 -4.64 -19.61
N ALA A 578 18.21 -4.22 -18.69
CA ALA A 578 18.13 -2.96 -17.94
C ALA A 578 19.43 -2.25 -17.46
N SER A 579 20.52 -2.98 -17.29
CA SER A 579 21.72 -2.67 -16.50
C SER A 579 22.88 -1.98 -17.22
N ASN A 580 22.85 -1.94 -18.55
CA ASN A 580 23.75 -1.12 -19.37
C ASN A 580 22.96 -0.34 -20.44
N ALA A 581 21.65 -0.25 -20.25
CA ALA A 581 20.70 0.28 -21.21
C ALA A 581 20.73 1.81 -21.19
N SER A 582 21.57 2.41 -22.04
CA SER A 582 21.55 3.85 -22.30
C SER A 582 20.25 4.22 -23.04
N LEU A 583 19.19 4.52 -22.29
CA LEU A 583 17.84 4.81 -22.80
C LEU A 583 17.52 6.31 -22.84
N ARG A 584 16.49 6.66 -23.60
CA ARG A 584 15.69 7.88 -23.40
C ARG A 584 14.28 7.72 -24.00
N PRO A 585 13.28 8.51 -23.56
CA PRO A 585 12.02 8.61 -24.28
C PRO A 585 12.18 9.45 -25.55
N HIS A 586 11.66 8.94 -26.68
CA HIS A 586 11.42 9.71 -27.89
C HIS A 586 9.91 9.99 -27.98
N PHE A 587 9.53 11.28 -27.93
CA PHE A 587 8.16 11.74 -28.08
C PHE A 587 7.86 12.24 -29.49
N GLU A 588 6.61 12.06 -29.92
CA GLU A 588 6.03 12.70 -31.10
C GLU A 588 4.78 13.49 -30.68
N LEU A 589 4.77 14.79 -30.92
CA LEU A 589 3.66 15.71 -30.65
C LEU A 589 2.98 16.14 -31.96
N TYR A 590 1.65 16.12 -31.98
CA TYR A 590 0.83 16.49 -33.14
C TYR A 590 -0.21 17.54 -32.75
N LYS A 591 -0.42 18.54 -33.62
CA LYS A 591 -1.55 19.48 -33.51
C LYS A 591 -2.79 18.87 -34.16
N GLY A 592 -3.85 18.67 -33.39
CA GLY A 592 -5.13 18.11 -33.83
C GLY A 592 -4.99 16.81 -34.63
N THR A 593 -5.57 16.81 -35.84
CA THR A 593 -5.59 15.67 -36.78
C THR A 593 -4.34 15.56 -37.67
N ALA A 594 -3.32 16.40 -37.48
CA ALA A 594 -2.11 16.39 -38.31
C ALA A 594 -1.42 15.01 -38.33
N THR A 595 -0.79 14.72 -39.47
CA THR A 595 0.00 13.49 -39.73
C THR A 595 1.50 13.69 -39.53
N THR A 596 2.00 14.91 -39.67
CA THR A 596 3.37 15.30 -39.32
C THR A 596 3.48 15.57 -37.82
N ALA A 597 4.54 15.05 -37.18
CA ALA A 597 4.83 15.26 -35.76
C ALA A 597 6.03 16.19 -35.53
N THR A 598 5.99 16.95 -34.45
CA THR A 598 7.18 17.52 -33.83
C THR A 598 7.85 16.43 -32.99
N SER A 599 9.07 16.03 -33.37
CA SER A 599 9.89 15.08 -32.62
C SER A 599 10.55 15.79 -31.43
N LEU A 600 10.28 15.33 -30.21
CA LEU A 600 10.89 15.83 -28.97
C LEU A 600 11.67 14.71 -28.29
N LYS A 601 12.90 15.00 -27.85
CA LYS A 601 13.80 14.06 -27.18
C LYS A 601 14.65 14.82 -26.15
N PRO A 602 14.92 14.29 -24.95
CA PRO A 602 15.95 14.84 -24.09
C PRO A 602 17.35 14.60 -24.70
N SER A 603 18.28 15.48 -24.36
CA SER A 603 19.71 15.33 -24.66
C SER A 603 20.39 14.30 -23.76
N THR A 604 19.89 14.14 -22.53
CA THR A 604 20.33 13.12 -21.58
C THR A 604 19.91 11.73 -22.03
N TRP A 605 20.73 10.76 -21.65
CA TRP A 605 20.42 9.34 -21.66
C TRP A 605 20.46 8.86 -20.21
N THR A 606 19.63 7.87 -19.88
CA THR A 606 19.38 7.39 -18.53
C THR A 606 19.22 5.88 -18.53
N ASP A 607 19.39 5.26 -17.37
CA ASP A 607 19.21 3.82 -17.20
C ASP A 607 17.72 3.42 -17.30
N SER A 608 17.47 2.10 -17.41
CA SER A 608 16.12 1.53 -17.46
C SER A 608 15.30 1.92 -16.22
N GLY A 609 14.04 2.31 -16.41
CA GLY A 609 13.16 2.74 -15.32
C GLY A 609 13.34 4.21 -14.89
N THR A 610 14.34 4.93 -15.40
CA THR A 610 14.51 6.37 -15.12
C THR A 610 13.63 7.22 -16.04
N ALA A 611 12.83 8.12 -15.47
CA ALA A 611 11.92 8.98 -16.23
C ALA A 611 12.64 10.11 -16.99
N GLY A 612 12.47 10.18 -18.31
CA GLY A 612 12.92 11.32 -19.11
C GLY A 612 11.82 12.37 -19.29
N THR A 613 12.20 13.63 -19.50
CA THR A 613 11.26 14.73 -19.79
C THR A 613 11.63 15.53 -21.03
N SER A 614 10.67 16.22 -21.64
CA SER A 614 10.91 17.21 -22.69
C SER A 614 9.83 18.29 -22.66
N VAL A 615 10.24 19.56 -22.75
CA VAL A 615 9.36 20.73 -22.81
C VAL A 615 8.96 20.96 -24.27
N THR A 616 7.72 21.34 -24.54
CA THR A 616 7.31 21.73 -25.90
C THR A 616 7.78 23.16 -26.23
N ALA A 617 7.77 23.52 -27.52
CA ALA A 617 7.66 24.93 -27.89
C ALA A 617 6.29 25.49 -27.43
N THR A 618 6.14 26.82 -27.40
CA THR A 618 4.86 27.47 -27.09
C THR A 618 3.77 26.98 -28.05
N LEU A 619 2.69 26.45 -27.48
CA LEU A 619 1.53 25.91 -28.16
C LEU A 619 0.45 26.98 -28.32
N GLU A 620 -0.43 26.78 -29.30
CA GLU A 620 -1.50 27.73 -29.61
C GLU A 620 -2.67 27.60 -28.63
N GLU A 621 -3.13 28.77 -28.17
CA GLU A 621 -4.29 28.94 -27.30
C GLU A 621 -5.55 28.30 -27.90
N ASN A 622 -6.33 27.61 -27.07
CA ASN A 622 -7.55 26.87 -27.45
C ASN A 622 -7.37 25.76 -28.51
N ALA A 623 -6.15 25.44 -28.94
CA ALA A 623 -5.89 24.34 -29.88
C ALA A 623 -5.77 22.97 -29.18
N ALA A 624 -6.28 21.92 -29.85
CA ALA A 624 -6.16 20.54 -29.41
C ALA A 624 -4.86 19.88 -29.92
N TYR A 625 -4.28 19.00 -29.11
CA TYR A 625 -3.02 18.30 -29.35
C TYR A 625 -3.11 16.84 -28.93
N ARG A 626 -2.21 16.02 -29.48
CA ARG A 626 -1.98 14.64 -29.05
C ARG A 626 -0.50 14.30 -29.08
N PHE A 627 -0.02 13.52 -28.12
CA PHE A 627 1.36 13.04 -28.10
C PHE A 627 1.46 11.54 -27.83
N ARG A 628 2.59 10.94 -28.19
CA ARG A 628 2.97 9.55 -27.87
C ARG A 628 4.47 9.46 -27.59
N ALA A 629 4.91 8.39 -26.93
CA ALA A 629 6.31 8.14 -26.61
C ALA A 629 6.74 6.71 -26.99
N ARG A 630 8.04 6.50 -27.23
CA ARG A 630 8.69 5.18 -27.29
C ARG A 630 10.05 5.21 -26.63
N THR A 631 10.58 4.05 -26.24
CA THR A 631 11.99 3.92 -25.84
C THR A 631 12.91 4.08 -27.06
N GLU A 632 13.95 4.88 -26.93
CA GLU A 632 15.15 4.87 -27.78
C GLU A 632 16.31 4.32 -26.94
N TYR A 633 17.03 3.32 -27.46
CA TYR A 633 18.16 2.64 -26.81
C TYR A 633 19.41 2.87 -27.64
N ARG A 634 20.54 3.21 -27.00
CA ARG A 634 21.82 3.47 -27.66
C ARG A 634 22.85 2.43 -27.26
N TYR A 635 23.49 1.81 -28.24
CA TYR A 635 24.62 0.90 -28.04
C TYR A 635 25.81 1.30 -28.92
N THR A 636 27.00 0.80 -28.58
CA THR A 636 28.23 1.00 -29.36
C THR A 636 28.84 -0.36 -29.69
N TRP A 637 29.19 -0.59 -30.95
CA TRP A 637 29.81 -1.82 -31.44
C TRP A 637 30.92 -1.49 -32.43
N GLN A 638 32.09 -2.10 -32.29
CA GLN A 638 33.27 -1.85 -33.16
C GLN A 638 33.62 -0.34 -33.33
N GLY A 639 33.37 0.47 -32.30
CA GLY A 639 33.59 1.93 -32.30
C GLY A 639 32.47 2.77 -32.94
N ALA A 640 31.47 2.16 -33.57
CA ALA A 640 30.30 2.85 -34.11
C ALA A 640 29.13 2.84 -33.10
N THR A 641 28.46 3.97 -32.93
CA THR A 641 27.30 4.11 -32.03
C THR A 641 25.99 4.13 -32.82
N HIS A 642 25.01 3.34 -32.36
CA HIS A 642 23.75 3.09 -33.05
C HIS A 642 22.55 3.22 -32.10
N SER A 643 21.37 3.54 -32.65
CA SER A 643 20.10 3.55 -31.90
C SER A 643 19.16 2.42 -32.32
N LEU A 644 18.57 1.73 -31.34
CA LEU A 644 17.38 0.88 -31.49
C LEU A 644 16.16 1.62 -30.92
N TYR A 645 14.96 1.15 -31.27
CA TYR A 645 13.71 1.76 -30.86
C TYR A 645 12.69 0.71 -30.45
N GLY A 646 12.06 0.91 -29.29
CA GLY A 646 10.93 0.10 -28.84
C GLY A 646 9.59 0.51 -29.45
N PRO A 647 8.50 -0.21 -29.11
CA PRO A 647 7.15 0.10 -29.56
C PRO A 647 6.62 1.45 -29.04
N TRP A 648 5.72 2.05 -29.81
CA TRP A 648 5.01 3.27 -29.42
C TRP A 648 3.95 3.02 -28.35
N SER A 649 3.79 3.99 -27.46
CA SER A 649 2.63 4.13 -26.56
C SER A 649 1.33 4.39 -27.33
N GLY A 650 0.21 4.36 -26.59
CA GLY A 650 -1.02 5.02 -27.06
C GLY A 650 -0.85 6.54 -27.17
N TYR A 651 -1.84 7.20 -27.77
CA TYR A 651 -1.91 8.66 -27.85
C TYR A 651 -2.57 9.25 -26.58
N CYS A 652 -1.93 10.25 -25.99
CA CYS A 652 -2.48 11.08 -24.93
C CYS A 652 -2.97 12.41 -25.52
N TYR A 653 -4.20 12.81 -25.22
CA TYR A 653 -4.89 13.95 -25.83
C TYR A 653 -5.09 15.10 -24.84
N PHE A 654 -4.82 16.33 -25.28
CA PHE A 654 -5.02 17.54 -24.48
C PHE A 654 -5.44 18.74 -25.35
N LYS A 655 -5.88 19.83 -24.72
CA LYS A 655 -6.14 21.14 -25.33
C LYS A 655 -5.56 22.22 -24.42
N VAL A 656 -4.90 23.21 -25.00
CA VAL A 656 -4.40 24.38 -24.26
C VAL A 656 -5.56 25.34 -24.03
N ASP A 657 -5.67 25.87 -22.82
CA ASP A 657 -6.69 26.82 -22.41
C ASP A 657 -6.13 27.66 -21.25
N SER A 658 -5.53 28.82 -21.56
CA SER A 658 -4.77 29.62 -20.57
C SER A 658 -5.56 30.77 -19.94
N LYS A 659 -6.87 30.87 -20.23
CA LYS A 659 -7.72 32.01 -19.84
C LYS A 659 -8.84 31.57 -18.91
N GLY A 660 -8.78 32.04 -17.67
CA GLY A 660 -9.82 31.75 -16.68
C GLY A 660 -11.14 32.49 -16.91
N PRO A 661 -12.19 32.08 -16.17
CA PRO A 661 -13.51 32.69 -16.27
C PRO A 661 -13.48 34.20 -15.99
N LEU A 662 -14.51 34.90 -16.48
CA LEU A 662 -14.73 36.30 -16.15
C LEU A 662 -15.05 36.48 -14.65
N LEU A 663 -14.93 37.71 -14.15
CA LEU A 663 -15.32 38.09 -12.79
C LEU A 663 -16.75 37.57 -12.49
N PRO A 664 -16.95 36.73 -11.46
CA PRO A 664 -18.27 36.23 -11.11
C PRO A 664 -19.13 37.36 -10.54
N LYS A 665 -20.44 37.31 -10.80
CA LYS A 665 -21.43 38.22 -10.24
C LYS A 665 -22.18 37.53 -9.12
N VAL A 666 -22.27 38.15 -7.95
CA VAL A 666 -22.97 37.62 -6.77
C VAL A 666 -24.28 38.39 -6.56
N SER A 667 -25.29 37.75 -5.99
CA SER A 667 -26.56 38.37 -5.62
C SER A 667 -27.26 37.57 -4.52
N SER A 668 -27.92 38.22 -3.57
CA SER A 668 -28.73 37.58 -2.52
C SER A 668 -30.07 38.31 -2.35
N THR A 669 -31.09 37.60 -1.88
CA THR A 669 -32.45 38.14 -1.64
C THR A 669 -32.64 38.69 -0.22
N VAL A 670 -31.84 38.22 0.75
CA VAL A 670 -31.92 38.58 2.17
C VAL A 670 -30.93 39.69 2.50
N TYR A 671 -29.66 39.50 2.15
CA TYR A 671 -28.59 40.45 2.32
C TYR A 671 -28.27 41.10 0.97
N LYS A 672 -28.71 42.34 0.76
CA LYS A 672 -28.41 43.08 -0.47
C LYS A 672 -27.01 43.68 -0.42
N GLU A 673 -26.43 43.82 -1.60
CA GLU A 673 -25.13 44.46 -1.82
C GLU A 673 -25.17 45.94 -1.39
N CYS A 674 -24.10 46.41 -0.79
CA CYS A 674 -23.90 47.82 -0.45
C CYS A 674 -23.59 48.68 -1.68
N ALA A 675 -23.86 49.98 -1.59
CA ALA A 675 -23.74 50.89 -2.73
C ALA A 675 -22.30 51.39 -2.97
N GLY A 676 -21.36 50.50 -3.31
CA GLY A 676 -19.99 50.89 -3.69
C GLY A 676 -18.92 49.85 -3.35
N THR A 677 -17.67 50.30 -3.19
CA THR A 677 -16.53 49.46 -2.78
C THR A 677 -16.42 49.27 -1.26
N SER A 678 -17.29 49.94 -0.50
CA SER A 678 -17.38 49.91 0.96
C SER A 678 -18.82 50.20 1.38
N CYS A 679 -19.37 49.45 2.33
CA CYS A 679 -20.69 49.77 2.90
C CYS A 679 -20.69 51.11 3.66
N ASP A 680 -21.70 51.93 3.41
CA ASP A 680 -21.92 53.18 4.15
C ASP A 680 -22.61 52.87 5.50
N PRO A 681 -22.27 53.54 6.62
CA PRO A 681 -23.01 53.42 7.87
C PRO A 681 -24.53 53.64 7.76
N ALA A 682 -24.99 54.36 6.72
CA ALA A 682 -26.40 54.59 6.39
C ALA A 682 -27.06 53.52 5.49
N ASP A 683 -26.30 52.58 4.90
CA ASP A 683 -26.89 51.42 4.19
C ASP A 683 -27.74 50.59 5.16
N PRO A 684 -28.93 50.09 4.79
CA PRO A 684 -29.80 49.39 5.74
C PRO A 684 -29.19 48.06 6.23
N GLU A 685 -29.16 47.87 7.55
CA GLU A 685 -28.84 46.58 8.20
C GLU A 685 -29.92 45.54 7.86
N GLN A 686 -29.50 44.34 7.43
CA GLN A 686 -30.38 43.31 6.88
C GLN A 686 -30.15 41.93 7.54
N GLY A 687 -31.14 41.04 7.43
CA GLY A 687 -31.14 39.72 8.05
C GLY A 687 -30.84 39.79 9.55
N SER A 688 -29.92 38.95 10.03
CA SER A 688 -29.28 39.07 11.35
C SER A 688 -28.00 38.24 11.38
N VAL A 689 -27.13 38.46 12.37
CA VAL A 689 -26.00 37.54 12.61
C VAL A 689 -26.52 36.11 12.81
N GLY A 690 -25.89 35.13 12.17
CA GLY A 690 -26.22 33.70 12.28
C GLY A 690 -27.40 33.22 11.42
N MET A 691 -28.17 34.13 10.83
CA MET A 691 -29.25 33.78 9.91
C MET A 691 -28.67 33.34 8.55
N THR A 692 -29.06 32.16 8.08
CA THR A 692 -28.61 31.60 6.80
C THR A 692 -29.36 32.22 5.61
N ALA A 693 -28.66 32.51 4.51
CA ALA A 693 -29.25 32.96 3.25
C ALA A 693 -28.51 32.38 2.03
N GLY A 694 -29.24 32.31 0.90
CA GLY A 694 -28.70 31.92 -0.40
C GLY A 694 -28.11 33.11 -1.18
N PHE A 695 -26.89 32.93 -1.65
CA PHE A 695 -26.15 33.85 -2.51
C PHE A 695 -25.96 33.19 -3.89
N LYS A 696 -26.71 33.65 -4.88
CA LYS A 696 -26.60 33.18 -6.27
C LYS A 696 -25.38 33.81 -6.93
N VAL A 697 -24.49 32.96 -7.45
CA VAL A 697 -23.26 33.32 -8.15
C VAL A 697 -23.38 32.96 -9.63
N GLU A 698 -23.29 33.95 -10.51
CA GLU A 698 -23.25 33.80 -11.96
C GLU A 698 -21.78 33.93 -12.41
N GLY A 699 -21.19 32.85 -12.91
CA GLY A 699 -19.74 32.72 -13.11
C GLY A 699 -19.15 33.46 -14.31
N GLY A 700 -19.91 34.34 -14.97
CA GLY A 700 -19.51 35.15 -16.11
C GLY A 700 -19.23 34.41 -17.43
N ALA A 701 -18.91 33.12 -17.39
CA ALA A 701 -18.55 32.30 -18.55
C ALA A 701 -19.28 30.93 -18.56
N GLY A 702 -19.33 30.28 -19.73
CA GLY A 702 -20.05 29.03 -19.99
C GLY A 702 -19.27 27.74 -19.69
N ASP A 703 -18.11 27.86 -19.05
CA ASP A 703 -17.08 26.83 -18.86
C ASP A 703 -16.64 26.65 -17.40
N VAL A 704 -17.17 27.46 -16.49
CA VAL A 704 -16.97 27.32 -15.04
C VAL A 704 -17.31 25.90 -14.58
N ARG A 705 -16.41 25.30 -13.81
CA ARG A 705 -16.58 23.98 -13.18
C ARG A 705 -16.37 23.99 -11.67
N ARG A 706 -15.79 25.05 -11.10
CA ARG A 706 -15.55 25.13 -9.66
C ARG A 706 -15.85 26.52 -9.11
N TYR A 707 -16.38 26.54 -7.90
CA TYR A 707 -16.66 27.73 -7.09
C TYR A 707 -15.96 27.56 -5.74
N ASP A 708 -15.18 28.55 -5.31
CA ASP A 708 -14.65 28.66 -3.95
C ASP A 708 -15.17 29.94 -3.31
N TRP A 709 -15.50 29.91 -2.02
CA TRP A 709 -16.05 31.06 -1.32
C TRP A 709 -15.54 31.19 0.13
N TRP A 710 -15.40 32.44 0.54
CA TRP A 710 -14.92 32.87 1.85
C TRP A 710 -15.86 33.93 2.40
N LEU A 711 -16.19 33.85 3.68
CA LEU A 711 -16.89 34.91 4.42
C LEU A 711 -15.86 35.57 5.34
N ASN A 712 -15.72 36.90 5.24
CA ASN A 712 -14.88 37.69 6.15
C ASN A 712 -13.41 37.22 6.25
N GLY A 713 -12.90 36.57 5.20
CA GLY A 713 -11.56 35.96 5.13
C GLY A 713 -11.53 34.47 5.47
N ALA A 714 -12.47 33.96 6.28
CA ALA A 714 -12.58 32.54 6.59
C ALA A 714 -13.15 31.77 5.39
N LYS A 715 -12.48 30.67 4.98
CA LYS A 715 -12.96 29.85 3.86
C LYS A 715 -14.16 29.01 4.30
N LEU A 716 -15.32 29.22 3.67
CA LEU A 716 -16.54 28.46 3.98
C LEU A 716 -16.68 27.21 3.11
N GLY A 717 -16.16 27.21 1.88
CA GLY A 717 -16.27 26.01 1.05
C GLY A 717 -15.61 26.06 -0.32
N SER A 718 -15.78 24.93 -1.02
CA SER A 718 -15.46 24.74 -2.44
C SER A 718 -16.43 23.71 -3.02
N LYS A 719 -16.87 23.93 -4.26
CA LYS A 719 -17.73 23.00 -5.00
C LYS A 719 -17.18 22.84 -6.41
N THR A 720 -16.92 21.60 -6.82
CA THR A 720 -16.52 21.26 -8.19
C THR A 720 -17.59 20.40 -8.87
N PHE A 721 -17.79 20.60 -10.16
CA PHE A 721 -18.78 19.97 -11.02
C PHE A 721 -18.10 19.23 -12.19
N THR A 722 -18.66 18.11 -12.60
CA THR A 722 -18.19 17.32 -13.75
C THR A 722 -18.56 17.95 -15.10
N ALA A 723 -19.69 18.65 -15.14
CA ALA A 723 -20.17 19.43 -16.28
C ALA A 723 -20.00 20.93 -16.03
N ASN A 724 -19.93 21.71 -17.11
CA ASN A 724 -19.87 23.16 -17.05
C ASN A 724 -21.15 23.70 -16.38
N THR A 725 -20.98 24.49 -15.33
CA THR A 725 -22.03 24.97 -14.43
C THR A 725 -21.88 26.49 -14.33
N PRO A 726 -22.63 27.28 -15.13
CA PRO A 726 -22.42 28.74 -15.24
C PRO A 726 -23.04 29.54 -14.09
N ALA A 727 -23.93 28.94 -13.29
CA ALA A 727 -24.46 29.53 -12.08
C ALA A 727 -24.57 28.50 -10.96
N TYR A 728 -24.30 28.91 -9.72
CA TYR A 728 -24.42 28.11 -8.51
C TYR A 728 -24.95 28.98 -7.37
N GLU A 729 -25.66 28.39 -6.41
CA GLU A 729 -26.18 29.09 -5.24
C GLU A 729 -25.46 28.58 -3.98
N ILE A 730 -25.01 29.54 -3.16
CA ILE A 730 -24.17 29.30 -1.99
C ILE A 730 -24.97 29.68 -0.75
N GLU A 731 -25.14 28.75 0.19
CA GLU A 731 -25.71 29.04 1.50
C GLU A 731 -24.61 29.52 2.47
N ALA A 732 -24.84 30.63 3.15
CA ALA A 732 -23.95 31.16 4.19
C ALA A 732 -24.73 31.82 5.32
N ALA A 733 -24.18 31.73 6.54
CA ALA A 733 -24.65 32.45 7.73
C ALA A 733 -23.57 33.48 8.14
N PRO A 734 -23.86 34.80 8.09
CA PRO A 734 -22.90 35.83 8.48
C PRO A 734 -22.56 35.76 9.97
N ASP A 735 -21.28 35.94 10.32
CA ASP A 735 -20.73 35.73 11.67
C ASP A 735 -20.47 37.02 12.47
N LYS A 736 -20.56 38.20 11.84
CA LYS A 736 -20.49 39.50 12.53
C LYS A 736 -21.63 40.43 12.14
N ARG A 737 -21.96 41.38 13.03
CA ARG A 737 -22.82 42.53 12.72
C ARG A 737 -22.12 43.48 11.74
N LEU A 738 -22.89 44.36 11.11
CA LEU A 738 -22.43 45.42 10.20
C LEU A 738 -21.79 44.83 8.94
N THR A 739 -20.72 45.45 8.42
CA THR A 739 -20.11 45.15 7.12
C THR A 739 -19.51 43.74 7.08
N ASN A 740 -20.10 42.88 6.26
CA ASN A 740 -19.64 41.54 5.92
C ASN A 740 -19.18 41.51 4.45
N THR A 741 -18.22 40.64 4.15
CA THR A 741 -17.70 40.41 2.79
C THR A 741 -17.75 38.93 2.44
N LEU A 742 -18.61 38.55 1.49
CA LEU A 742 -18.58 37.24 0.85
C LEU A 742 -17.70 37.33 -0.41
N ARG A 743 -16.46 36.83 -0.31
CA ARG A 743 -15.54 36.70 -1.44
C ARG A 743 -15.83 35.41 -2.20
N VAL A 744 -15.94 35.48 -3.51
CA VAL A 744 -16.16 34.31 -4.39
C VAL A 744 -15.18 34.31 -5.55
N GLN A 745 -14.66 33.13 -5.90
CA GLN A 745 -13.80 32.91 -7.06
C GLN A 745 -14.28 31.67 -7.84
N THR A 746 -14.30 31.75 -9.17
CA THR A 746 -14.65 30.64 -10.06
C THR A 746 -13.43 30.08 -10.78
N TYR A 747 -13.51 28.82 -11.22
CA TYR A 747 -12.49 28.19 -12.05
C TYR A 747 -13.15 27.39 -13.17
N ASP A 748 -12.47 27.32 -14.31
CA ASP A 748 -12.88 26.57 -15.50
C ASP A 748 -12.52 25.06 -15.42
N GLY A 749 -12.63 24.35 -16.55
CA GLY A 749 -12.20 22.96 -16.69
C GLY A 749 -10.69 22.73 -16.86
N ALA A 750 -9.87 23.79 -16.99
CA ALA A 750 -8.40 23.74 -17.06
C ALA A 750 -7.73 24.07 -15.71
N GLY A 751 -8.50 24.57 -14.73
CA GLY A 751 -8.02 25.03 -13.44
C GLY A 751 -7.49 26.46 -13.44
N ASN A 752 -7.85 27.29 -14.43
CA ASN A 752 -7.60 28.72 -14.38
C ASN A 752 -8.61 29.38 -13.43
N ALA A 753 -8.16 30.36 -12.66
CA ALA A 753 -9.02 31.11 -11.75
C ALA A 753 -9.57 32.39 -12.41
N SER A 754 -10.79 32.77 -12.05
CA SER A 754 -11.31 34.11 -12.30
C SER A 754 -10.60 35.15 -11.41
N PRO A 755 -10.75 36.46 -11.69
CA PRO A 755 -10.69 37.48 -10.65
C PRO A 755 -11.71 37.16 -9.55
N HIS A 756 -11.42 37.48 -8.29
CA HIS A 756 -12.38 37.30 -7.20
C HIS A 756 -13.38 38.46 -7.13
N ALA A 757 -14.62 38.17 -6.77
CA ALA A 757 -15.66 39.16 -6.50
C ALA A 757 -15.94 39.24 -5.00
N ASP A 758 -15.95 40.45 -4.45
CA ASP A 758 -16.17 40.73 -3.03
C ASP A 758 -17.56 41.34 -2.83
N TYR A 759 -18.53 40.49 -2.50
CA TYR A 759 -19.91 40.91 -2.24
C TYR A 759 -20.03 41.47 -0.81
N GLN A 760 -20.12 42.79 -0.68
CA GLN A 760 -20.24 43.46 0.62
C GLN A 760 -21.70 43.76 0.98
N PHE A 761 -22.07 43.51 2.24
CA PHE A 761 -23.44 43.70 2.75
C PHE A 761 -23.43 44.05 4.25
N ARG A 762 -24.45 44.77 4.74
CA ARG A 762 -24.62 45.09 6.17
C ARG A 762 -25.60 44.14 6.86
N VAL A 763 -25.19 43.59 7.99
CA VAL A 763 -25.94 42.61 8.79
C VAL A 763 -26.43 43.25 10.09
N ALA A 764 -27.70 43.04 10.42
CA ALA A 764 -28.29 43.50 11.69
C ALA A 764 -27.72 42.73 12.90
N LYS A 765 -28.01 43.17 14.13
CA LYS A 765 -27.66 42.38 15.33
C LYS A 765 -28.22 40.96 15.25
N GLY A 766 -27.63 40.01 15.96
CA GLY A 766 -28.19 38.66 16.09
C GLY A 766 -29.66 38.73 16.51
N SER A 767 -30.53 37.97 15.85
CA SER A 767 -31.96 38.03 16.16
C SER A 767 -32.23 37.51 17.58
N ASP A 768 -33.19 38.11 18.24
CA ASP A 768 -33.73 37.62 19.52
C ASP A 768 -34.35 36.21 19.34
N PRO A 769 -34.60 35.44 20.42
CA PRO A 769 -35.20 34.10 20.32
C PRO A 769 -36.54 34.06 19.55
N VAL A 770 -36.84 32.91 18.95
CA VAL A 770 -38.16 32.58 18.36
C VAL A 770 -39.09 31.82 19.31
N ALA A 771 -38.58 31.46 20.49
CA ALA A 771 -39.33 31.19 21.70
C ALA A 771 -38.38 31.42 22.91
N SER A 772 -38.91 31.90 24.02
CA SER A 772 -38.16 32.06 25.28
C SER A 772 -39.09 31.87 26.47
N TRP A 773 -38.76 31.00 27.41
CA TRP A 773 -39.55 30.72 28.60
C TRP A 773 -38.68 30.88 29.85
N LYS A 774 -39.00 31.89 30.66
CA LYS A 774 -38.29 32.18 31.91
C LYS A 774 -38.70 31.28 33.07
N PHE A 775 -39.98 30.88 33.13
CA PHE A 775 -40.61 30.16 34.25
C PHE A 775 -40.80 30.98 35.55
N ASP A 776 -40.85 32.30 35.43
CA ASP A 776 -41.10 33.25 36.53
C ASP A 776 -42.57 33.28 37.04
N GLU A 777 -43.52 32.58 36.41
CA GLU A 777 -44.95 32.74 36.71
C GLU A 777 -45.36 32.27 38.12
N GLY A 778 -44.56 31.39 38.75
CA GLY A 778 -44.73 30.90 40.12
C GLY A 778 -46.00 30.09 40.41
N SER A 779 -46.96 30.05 39.49
CA SER A 779 -48.27 29.43 39.68
C SER A 779 -48.97 29.09 38.36
N GLY A 780 -50.00 28.25 38.42
CA GLY A 780 -50.78 27.83 37.24
C GLY A 780 -50.14 26.71 36.43
N THR A 781 -50.66 26.48 35.22
CA THR A 781 -50.32 25.34 34.35
C THR A 781 -49.79 25.76 32.97
N THR A 782 -49.23 26.97 32.87
CA THR A 782 -48.70 27.53 31.62
C THR A 782 -47.47 28.38 31.89
N ALA A 783 -46.40 28.21 31.12
CA ALA A 783 -45.28 29.16 31.06
C ALA A 783 -45.42 30.01 29.79
N ALA A 784 -45.29 31.32 29.92
CA ALA A 784 -45.49 32.31 28.86
C ALA A 784 -44.24 32.48 27.99
N ASP A 785 -44.46 32.74 26.70
CA ASP A 785 -43.38 32.97 25.74
C ASP A 785 -42.95 34.44 25.72
N SER A 786 -41.85 34.74 26.41
CA SER A 786 -41.22 36.05 26.53
C SER A 786 -40.61 36.57 25.22
N SER A 787 -40.50 35.76 24.15
CA SER A 787 -40.00 36.23 22.85
C SER A 787 -41.00 37.07 22.03
N GLY A 788 -42.22 37.23 22.55
CA GLY A 788 -43.32 37.92 21.87
C GLY A 788 -43.86 37.18 20.64
N LYS A 789 -43.53 35.89 20.45
CA LYS A 789 -44.11 35.05 19.38
C LYS A 789 -45.37 34.29 19.82
N ASN A 790 -45.78 34.43 21.08
CA ASN A 790 -46.97 33.83 21.70
C ASN A 790 -47.03 32.30 21.56
N ARG A 791 -45.95 31.63 21.98
CA ARG A 791 -45.77 30.17 21.96
C ARG A 791 -45.71 29.58 23.39
N PRO A 792 -46.74 29.75 24.24
CA PRO A 792 -46.69 29.27 25.63
C PRO A 792 -46.52 27.74 25.71
N LEU A 793 -45.86 27.29 26.77
CA LEU A 793 -45.80 25.87 27.15
C LEU A 793 -46.98 25.54 28.04
N THR A 794 -47.74 24.50 27.70
CA THR A 794 -48.70 23.87 28.61
C THR A 794 -47.95 22.92 29.54
N LEU A 795 -48.16 23.06 30.85
CA LEU A 795 -47.46 22.30 31.88
C LEU A 795 -48.30 21.11 32.37
N ALA A 796 -47.66 19.97 32.63
CA ALA A 796 -48.29 18.76 33.16
C ALA A 796 -47.39 18.12 34.21
N ALA A 797 -47.95 17.86 35.40
CA ALA A 797 -47.27 17.21 36.53
C ALA A 797 -45.94 17.88 36.98
N THR A 798 -45.79 19.19 36.77
CA THR A 798 -44.64 20.00 37.23
C THR A 798 -45.01 20.81 38.47
N THR A 799 -44.00 21.35 39.16
CA THR A 799 -44.17 22.34 40.22
C THR A 799 -43.27 23.55 39.96
N TRP A 800 -43.66 24.72 40.49
CA TRP A 800 -42.83 25.94 40.42
C TRP A 800 -41.85 25.99 41.59
N THR A 801 -40.71 26.66 41.40
CA THR A 801 -39.75 27.00 42.47
C THR A 801 -39.39 28.48 42.42
N ASP A 802 -39.08 29.07 43.58
CA ASP A 802 -38.70 30.48 43.81
C ASP A 802 -37.18 30.71 43.83
N LYS A 803 -36.42 29.68 43.44
CA LYS A 803 -34.97 29.51 43.68
C LYS A 803 -34.28 28.92 42.44
N ALA A 804 -34.61 29.44 41.27
CA ALA A 804 -34.06 28.97 40.01
C ALA A 804 -32.59 29.44 39.81
N ARG A 805 -32.14 29.55 38.55
CA ARG A 805 -30.92 30.27 38.17
C ARG A 805 -31.20 31.78 38.08
N LEU A 806 -32.40 32.19 37.70
CA LEU A 806 -32.92 33.56 37.78
C LEU A 806 -34.37 33.50 38.25
N GLY A 807 -34.73 34.18 39.34
CA GLY A 807 -36.13 34.25 39.78
C GLY A 807 -36.81 32.88 39.94
N GLY A 808 -37.89 32.68 39.17
CA GLY A 808 -38.72 31.47 39.19
C GLY A 808 -38.24 30.38 38.23
N GLY A 809 -38.60 29.12 38.52
CA GLY A 809 -38.16 27.97 37.73
C GLY A 809 -39.14 26.79 37.71
N LEU A 810 -38.94 25.90 36.74
CA LEU A 810 -39.76 24.69 36.56
C LEU A 810 -39.09 23.48 37.21
N ARG A 811 -39.71 22.91 38.24
CA ARG A 811 -39.27 21.69 38.92
C ARG A 811 -40.03 20.46 38.41
N THR A 812 -39.30 19.36 38.26
CA THR A 812 -39.70 18.13 37.54
C THR A 812 -39.40 16.86 38.35
N ASP A 813 -40.11 15.76 38.05
CA ASP A 813 -40.26 14.56 38.90
C ASP A 813 -39.53 13.29 38.42
N GLY A 814 -38.84 13.31 37.27
CA GLY A 814 -38.20 12.12 36.68
C GLY A 814 -39.15 11.06 36.11
N ALA A 815 -40.46 11.30 36.07
CA ALA A 815 -41.46 10.26 35.79
C ALA A 815 -42.65 10.70 34.90
N THR A 816 -43.16 11.91 35.06
CA THR A 816 -44.36 12.42 34.37
C THR A 816 -44.35 13.93 34.06
N SER A 817 -43.49 14.71 34.72
CA SER A 817 -43.36 16.16 34.57
C SER A 817 -42.99 16.57 33.14
N SER A 818 -43.73 17.51 32.56
CA SER A 818 -43.39 18.04 31.24
C SER A 818 -44.03 19.38 30.94
N ALA A 819 -43.43 20.10 30.01
CA ALA A 819 -43.91 21.36 29.46
C ALA A 819 -43.86 21.30 27.93
N SER A 820 -44.96 21.63 27.23
CA SER A 820 -45.04 21.44 25.77
C SER A 820 -45.81 22.52 25.04
N THR A 821 -45.31 22.98 23.88
CA THR A 821 -46.02 23.91 23.01
C THR A 821 -47.17 23.22 22.27
N ALA A 822 -48.10 24.01 21.70
CA ALA A 822 -49.18 23.47 20.85
C ALA A 822 -48.72 23.01 19.45
N THR A 823 -47.60 23.55 18.94
CA THR A 823 -47.09 23.34 17.58
C THR A 823 -45.55 23.40 17.52
N SER A 824 -44.97 23.07 16.37
CA SER A 824 -43.52 23.16 16.12
C SER A 824 -42.98 24.59 16.25
N VAL A 825 -41.87 24.76 16.96
CA VAL A 825 -41.19 26.04 17.21
C VAL A 825 -40.13 26.31 16.14
N LEU A 826 -39.41 25.26 15.72
CA LEU A 826 -38.31 25.28 14.75
C LEU A 826 -38.66 24.56 13.45
N ASP A 827 -38.02 24.97 12.35
CA ASP A 827 -37.77 24.08 11.21
C ASP A 827 -36.40 23.42 11.38
N THR A 828 -36.40 22.16 11.79
CA THR A 828 -35.18 21.40 12.11
C THR A 828 -34.39 20.93 10.88
N THR A 829 -34.82 21.29 9.66
CA THR A 829 -33.96 21.15 8.48
C THR A 829 -32.86 22.18 8.43
N ASN A 830 -33.15 23.43 8.83
CA ASN A 830 -32.26 24.59 8.77
C ASN A 830 -31.38 24.71 10.03
N SER A 831 -30.48 25.69 10.04
CA SER A 831 -29.66 26.02 11.22
C SER A 831 -30.53 26.48 12.39
N PHE A 832 -30.23 26.01 13.60
CA PHE A 832 -30.95 26.42 14.82
C PHE A 832 -30.07 26.29 16.06
N THR A 833 -30.49 26.96 17.13
CA THR A 833 -29.87 26.88 18.46
C THR A 833 -30.94 26.69 19.52
N VAL A 834 -30.67 25.88 20.54
CA VAL A 834 -31.50 25.74 21.74
C VAL A 834 -30.59 25.80 22.95
N SER A 835 -30.93 26.64 23.94
CA SER A 835 -30.29 26.62 25.25
C SER A 835 -31.30 26.50 26.38
N ALA A 836 -30.78 26.13 27.56
CA ALA A 836 -31.48 26.09 28.82
C ALA A 836 -30.47 26.14 29.96
N TRP A 837 -30.88 26.68 31.10
CA TRP A 837 -30.28 26.35 32.38
C TRP A 837 -30.93 25.09 32.94
N ALA A 838 -30.12 24.13 33.39
CA ALA A 838 -30.58 22.86 33.90
C ALA A 838 -29.82 22.48 35.18
N ARG A 839 -30.57 21.98 36.17
CA ARG A 839 -30.05 21.49 37.44
C ARG A 839 -30.52 20.06 37.66
N LEU A 840 -29.68 19.12 37.22
CA LEU A 840 -29.96 17.68 37.29
C LEU A 840 -29.84 17.19 38.74
N THR A 841 -30.86 16.52 39.27
CA THR A 841 -30.85 16.01 40.66
C THR A 841 -30.58 14.51 40.79
N SER A 842 -30.74 13.75 39.71
CA SER A 842 -30.49 12.31 39.66
C SER A 842 -29.69 11.95 38.40
N LYS A 843 -28.79 10.96 38.52
CA LYS A 843 -27.97 10.45 37.42
C LYS A 843 -28.32 9.00 37.04
N ASP A 844 -29.36 8.44 37.65
CA ASP A 844 -29.71 7.01 37.54
C ASP A 844 -30.57 6.68 36.31
N HIS A 845 -30.80 7.66 35.41
CA HIS A 845 -31.60 7.50 34.19
C HIS A 845 -31.28 8.57 33.13
N VAL A 846 -31.86 8.41 31.94
CA VAL A 846 -31.74 9.34 30.81
C VAL A 846 -32.70 10.53 30.97
N ALA A 847 -32.19 11.74 31.18
CA ALA A 847 -32.97 12.91 31.58
C ALA A 847 -32.97 14.03 30.51
N THR A 848 -34.12 14.29 29.86
CA THR A 848 -34.22 15.22 28.71
C THR A 848 -34.62 16.63 29.10
N VAL A 849 -33.75 17.60 28.78
CA VAL A 849 -34.04 19.03 28.97
C VAL A 849 -34.98 19.54 27.87
N ALA A 850 -34.64 19.35 26.58
CA ALA A 850 -35.45 19.85 25.46
C ALA A 850 -35.38 19.01 24.16
N THR A 851 -36.48 19.01 23.38
CA THR A 851 -36.55 18.40 22.03
C THR A 851 -37.66 19.03 21.15
N GLN A 852 -37.53 18.92 19.82
CA GLN A 852 -38.62 19.13 18.86
C GLN A 852 -39.13 17.76 18.37
N SER A 853 -40.37 17.40 18.76
CA SER A 853 -40.94 16.07 18.49
C SER A 853 -41.29 15.84 17.01
N GLY A 854 -41.12 14.59 16.58
CA GLY A 854 -41.78 14.01 15.42
C GLY A 854 -42.89 13.04 15.83
N THR A 855 -42.99 11.96 15.09
CA THR A 855 -43.96 10.87 15.26
C THR A 855 -43.40 9.79 16.19
N SER A 856 -42.21 9.27 15.83
CA SER A 856 -41.54 8.14 16.48
C SER A 856 -40.53 8.62 17.52
N GLY A 857 -39.77 9.67 17.17
CA GLY A 857 -38.76 10.31 18.01
C GLY A 857 -38.86 11.83 18.00
N GLY A 858 -37.71 12.50 18.12
CA GLY A 858 -37.54 13.96 17.94
C GLY A 858 -36.34 14.25 17.05
N ALA A 859 -36.27 15.42 16.40
CA ALA A 859 -35.18 15.71 15.47
C ALA A 859 -33.84 15.99 16.16
N PHE A 860 -33.88 16.47 17.40
CA PHE A 860 -32.73 16.66 18.28
C PHE A 860 -33.10 16.25 19.71
N GLN A 861 -32.13 16.14 20.60
CA GLN A 861 -32.36 16.01 22.04
C GLN A 861 -31.19 16.65 22.79
N LEU A 862 -31.49 17.55 23.74
CA LEU A 862 -30.53 18.11 24.70
C LEU A 862 -30.83 17.47 26.07
N TYR A 863 -29.89 16.68 26.60
CA TYR A 863 -30.18 15.73 27.69
C TYR A 863 -28.93 15.23 28.41
N TYR A 864 -29.13 14.65 29.58
CA TYR A 864 -28.15 13.81 30.27
C TYR A 864 -28.32 12.35 29.85
N SER A 865 -27.20 11.65 29.63
CA SER A 865 -27.16 10.22 29.32
C SER A 865 -26.38 9.45 30.39
N GLU A 866 -27.12 8.74 31.24
CA GLU A 866 -26.68 7.70 32.19
C GLU A 866 -25.56 6.83 31.60
N SER A 867 -25.80 6.19 30.44
CA SER A 867 -24.89 5.23 29.80
C SER A 867 -23.55 5.80 29.34
N PHE A 868 -23.38 7.12 29.31
CA PHE A 868 -22.11 7.79 29.03
C PHE A 868 -21.60 8.62 30.22
N ASP A 869 -22.41 8.79 31.27
CA ASP A 869 -22.31 9.82 32.31
C ASP A 869 -21.93 11.20 31.75
N ARG A 870 -22.72 11.73 30.79
CA ARG A 870 -22.46 13.01 30.10
C ARG A 870 -23.74 13.79 29.77
N TRP A 871 -23.63 15.12 29.76
CA TRP A 871 -24.49 15.99 28.94
C TRP A 871 -24.22 15.77 27.45
N ILE A 872 -25.26 15.66 26.62
CA ILE A 872 -25.16 15.38 25.19
C ILE A 872 -26.20 16.19 24.40
N PHE A 873 -25.81 16.65 23.20
CA PHE A 873 -26.72 17.10 22.16
C PHE A 873 -26.77 16.05 21.03
N ASN A 874 -27.90 15.36 20.87
CA ASN A 874 -28.14 14.42 19.77
C ASN A 874 -28.78 15.12 18.57
N ARG A 875 -28.45 14.66 17.36
CA ARG A 875 -29.34 14.74 16.18
C ARG A 875 -29.67 13.34 15.68
N TYR A 876 -30.92 13.19 15.24
CA TYR A 876 -31.48 11.94 14.73
C TYR A 876 -31.64 12.07 13.21
N GLY A 877 -31.11 11.11 12.43
CA GLY A 877 -31.12 11.18 10.97
C GLY A 877 -32.48 10.96 10.30
N THR A 878 -33.42 10.32 11.00
CA THR A 878 -34.77 9.99 10.50
C THR A 878 -35.78 9.87 11.65
N ASP A 879 -37.08 9.99 11.37
CA ASP A 879 -38.20 9.84 12.33
C ASP A 879 -38.72 8.39 12.39
N VAL A 880 -37.88 7.47 12.87
CA VAL A 880 -38.19 6.02 12.96
C VAL A 880 -37.84 5.48 14.35
N ASP A 881 -38.30 4.26 14.66
CA ASP A 881 -38.07 3.58 15.95
C ASP A 881 -36.60 3.22 16.25
N SER A 882 -35.74 3.18 15.24
CA SER A 882 -34.31 2.91 15.39
C SER A 882 -33.49 3.73 14.38
N PRO A 883 -33.36 5.06 14.63
CA PRO A 883 -32.70 5.99 13.72
C PRO A 883 -31.17 5.97 13.91
N THR A 884 -30.43 6.43 12.90
CA THR A 884 -29.01 6.79 13.08
C THR A 884 -28.92 8.01 14.00
N ILE A 885 -28.08 7.94 15.04
CA ILE A 885 -27.93 8.99 16.06
C ILE A 885 -26.51 9.56 16.00
N VAL A 886 -26.40 10.85 15.72
CA VAL A 886 -25.15 11.62 15.81
C VAL A 886 -25.17 12.41 17.12
N ARG A 887 -24.02 12.51 17.81
CA ARG A 887 -23.92 13.05 19.17
C ARG A 887 -22.72 13.98 19.33
N ALA A 888 -22.94 15.14 19.94
CA ALA A 888 -21.89 15.96 20.53
C ALA A 888 -21.95 15.80 22.06
N LEU A 889 -20.88 15.30 22.68
CA LEU A 889 -20.82 14.96 24.11
C LEU A 889 -20.02 16.01 24.90
N SER A 890 -20.34 16.17 26.18
CA SER A 890 -19.51 16.90 27.15
C SER A 890 -18.20 16.16 27.42
N LYS A 891 -17.12 16.90 27.72
CA LYS A 891 -15.80 16.32 28.07
C LYS A 891 -15.89 15.63 29.43
N LYS A 892 -16.48 16.30 30.43
CA LYS A 892 -16.57 15.90 31.83
C LYS A 892 -18.02 15.52 32.24
N PRO A 893 -18.21 14.68 33.28
CA PRO A 893 -19.54 14.38 33.82
C PRO A 893 -20.28 15.64 34.32
N PRO A 894 -21.62 15.61 34.40
CA PRO A 894 -22.37 16.66 35.07
C PRO A 894 -22.21 16.58 36.60
N VAL A 895 -22.28 17.75 37.23
CA VAL A 895 -22.36 17.92 38.68
C VAL A 895 -23.84 17.88 39.09
N ALA A 896 -24.24 16.85 39.83
CA ALA A 896 -25.62 16.74 40.29
C ALA A 896 -25.91 17.79 41.37
N GLY A 897 -27.08 18.43 41.31
CA GLY A 897 -27.47 19.48 42.26
C GLY A 897 -26.92 20.88 41.96
N ALA A 898 -25.96 21.03 41.05
CA ALA A 898 -25.47 22.32 40.55
C ALA A 898 -26.25 22.80 39.32
N TRP A 899 -26.25 24.12 39.07
CA TRP A 899 -26.78 24.70 37.84
C TRP A 899 -25.74 24.64 36.72
N THR A 900 -26.10 24.07 35.57
CA THR A 900 -25.28 24.03 34.36
C THR A 900 -26.05 24.70 33.20
N HIS A 901 -25.41 25.60 32.45
CA HIS A 901 -25.95 26.13 31.20
C HIS A 901 -25.63 25.19 30.03
N LEU A 902 -26.63 24.82 29.25
CA LEU A 902 -26.50 23.91 28.12
C LEU A 902 -26.95 24.60 26.85
N MET A 903 -26.14 24.55 25.78
CA MET A 903 -26.55 25.04 24.46
C MET A 903 -26.18 24.04 23.36
N GLY A 904 -27.20 23.58 22.63
CA GLY A 904 -27.07 22.76 21.43
C GLY A 904 -27.26 23.61 20.18
N VAL A 905 -26.23 23.68 19.33
CA VAL A 905 -26.24 24.40 18.05
C VAL A 905 -26.22 23.40 16.90
N TYR A 906 -27.07 23.59 15.90
CA TYR A 906 -26.95 22.95 14.59
C TYR A 906 -26.70 23.99 13.50
N ASP A 907 -25.62 23.80 12.75
CA ASP A 907 -25.24 24.62 11.60
C ASP A 907 -25.47 23.81 10.32
N HIS A 908 -26.50 24.20 9.56
CA HIS A 908 -26.83 23.55 8.28
C HIS A 908 -25.73 23.77 7.25
N ASN A 909 -25.01 24.89 7.27
CA ASN A 909 -24.03 25.24 6.24
C ASN A 909 -22.74 24.46 6.44
N ARG A 910 -22.27 24.39 7.69
CA ARG A 910 -21.12 23.57 8.11
C ARG A 910 -21.46 22.07 8.22
N LYS A 911 -22.74 21.68 8.05
CA LYS A 911 -23.27 20.32 8.26
C LYS A 911 -22.81 19.75 9.61
N GLN A 912 -22.96 20.53 10.69
CA GLN A 912 -22.32 20.25 11.98
C GLN A 912 -23.24 20.53 13.16
N ILE A 913 -23.16 19.69 14.19
CA ILE A 913 -23.72 19.93 15.52
C ILE A 913 -22.62 20.34 16.49
N ARG A 914 -22.92 21.21 17.44
CA ARG A 914 -22.04 21.63 18.53
C ARG A 914 -22.79 21.54 19.86
N LEU A 915 -22.09 21.13 20.91
CA LEU A 915 -22.54 21.23 22.30
C LEU A 915 -21.61 22.19 23.05
N TYR A 916 -22.21 23.21 23.64
CA TYR A 916 -21.58 24.08 24.62
C TYR A 916 -22.16 23.75 26.01
N VAL A 917 -21.30 23.71 27.01
CA VAL A 917 -21.65 23.54 28.42
C VAL A 917 -20.95 24.65 29.17
N ASN A 918 -21.72 25.46 29.92
CA ASN A 918 -21.23 26.67 30.60
C ASN A 918 -20.42 27.58 29.67
N GLY A 919 -20.99 27.90 28.50
CA GLY A 919 -20.34 28.70 27.46
C GLY A 919 -19.18 28.01 26.71
N GLN A 920 -18.51 27.03 27.33
CA GLN A 920 -17.36 26.35 26.74
C GLN A 920 -17.75 25.28 25.72
N LEU A 921 -17.12 25.33 24.54
CA LEU A 921 -17.30 24.35 23.48
C LEU A 921 -16.75 22.97 23.91
N GLN A 922 -17.65 22.01 24.06
CA GLN A 922 -17.30 20.67 24.49
C GLN A 922 -16.99 19.75 23.32
N ALA A 923 -17.85 19.75 22.29
CA ALA A 923 -17.71 18.89 21.12
C ALA A 923 -18.39 19.50 19.88
N ALA A 924 -17.85 19.16 18.71
CA ALA A 924 -18.39 19.47 17.40
C ALA A 924 -18.37 18.21 16.53
N THR A 925 -19.43 17.93 15.75
CA THR A 925 -19.58 16.64 15.04
C THR A 925 -20.39 16.80 13.76
N GLU A 926 -20.00 16.12 12.68
CA GLU A 926 -20.68 16.20 11.38
C GLU A 926 -22.09 15.56 11.41
N PHE A 927 -23.09 16.27 10.87
CA PHE A 927 -24.46 15.80 10.68
C PHE A 927 -25.03 16.29 9.35
N THR A 928 -25.26 15.37 8.42
CA THR A 928 -25.62 15.65 7.01
C THR A 928 -27.06 15.28 6.63
N THR A 929 -27.83 14.64 7.51
CA THR A 929 -29.16 14.07 7.20
C THR A 929 -30.30 14.69 8.04
N PRO A 930 -30.56 16.00 7.92
CA PRO A 930 -31.63 16.65 8.69
C PRO A 930 -33.03 16.36 8.12
N TRP A 931 -34.04 16.38 8.99
CA TRP A 931 -35.46 16.28 8.64
C TRP A 931 -36.30 17.28 9.44
N ALA A 932 -37.53 17.55 8.96
CA ALA A 932 -38.44 18.53 9.55
C ALA A 932 -39.36 17.89 10.62
N ALA A 933 -39.08 18.14 11.89
CA ALA A 933 -39.94 17.74 13.01
C ALA A 933 -41.14 18.69 13.14
N LYS A 934 -42.33 18.18 12.82
CA LYS A 934 -43.60 18.95 12.77
C LYS A 934 -44.46 18.82 14.03
N GLY A 935 -44.01 18.04 15.02
CA GLY A 935 -44.69 17.91 16.31
C GLY A 935 -44.42 19.07 17.25
N THR A 936 -44.93 18.93 18.46
CA THR A 936 -44.76 19.82 19.61
C THR A 936 -43.28 19.99 20.01
N PHE A 937 -42.92 21.17 20.52
CA PHE A 937 -41.66 21.36 21.24
C PHE A 937 -41.90 20.92 22.69
N GLU A 938 -40.98 20.12 23.23
CA GLU A 938 -41.11 19.48 24.54
C GLU A 938 -39.93 19.89 25.43
N VAL A 939 -40.22 20.18 26.68
CA VAL A 939 -39.27 20.41 27.76
C VAL A 939 -39.55 19.38 28.87
N GLY A 940 -38.48 18.81 29.43
CA GLY A 940 -38.55 17.80 30.49
C GLY A 940 -38.82 16.35 30.02
N ARG A 941 -38.97 16.08 28.72
CA ARG A 941 -39.24 14.72 28.17
C ARG A 941 -38.83 14.57 26.70
N MET A 942 -38.80 13.34 26.19
CA MET A 942 -38.67 13.01 24.76
C MET A 942 -39.67 11.92 24.32
N LYS A 943 -40.02 11.87 23.03
CA LYS A 943 -40.58 10.64 22.42
C LYS A 943 -39.49 9.64 22.07
N SER A 944 -39.73 8.36 22.37
CA SER A 944 -38.98 7.21 21.89
C SER A 944 -39.97 6.07 21.60
N LEU A 945 -39.80 5.35 20.48
CA LEU A 945 -40.74 4.32 20.01
C LEU A 945 -42.21 4.81 19.97
N GLY A 946 -42.41 6.07 19.57
CA GLY A 946 -43.71 6.75 19.52
C GLY A 946 -44.33 7.12 20.89
N LYS A 947 -43.64 6.87 22.01
CA LYS A 947 -44.14 7.09 23.39
C LYS A 947 -43.28 8.09 24.14
N TYR A 948 -43.87 8.85 25.06
CA TYR A 948 -43.10 9.75 25.93
C TYR A 948 -42.28 8.98 26.97
N SER A 949 -41.05 9.43 27.20
CA SER A 949 -39.99 8.78 27.97
C SER A 949 -38.86 9.77 28.28
N SER A 950 -37.79 9.29 28.93
CA SER A 950 -36.56 10.06 29.19
C SER A 950 -36.81 11.40 29.90
N TRP A 951 -37.63 11.32 30.95
CA TRP A 951 -38.11 12.44 31.77
C TRP A 951 -36.96 13.10 32.53
N PHE A 952 -37.04 14.41 32.76
CA PHE A 952 -36.06 15.13 33.57
C PHE A 952 -36.39 15.03 35.07
N GLU A 953 -35.37 14.82 35.91
CA GLU A 953 -35.49 14.90 37.37
C GLU A 953 -34.61 16.04 37.89
N GLY A 954 -35.23 17.17 38.24
CA GLY A 954 -34.54 18.37 38.70
C GLY A 954 -35.26 19.67 38.34
N GLU A 955 -34.49 20.74 38.15
CA GLU A 955 -35.00 22.09 37.88
C GLU A 955 -34.50 22.58 36.50
N ILE A 956 -35.38 23.30 35.77
CA ILE A 956 -35.12 23.87 34.44
C ILE A 956 -35.53 25.35 34.44
N ASP A 957 -34.72 26.19 33.80
CA ASP A 957 -34.84 27.65 33.76
C ASP A 957 -34.33 28.20 32.40
N GLN A 958 -34.74 29.41 32.03
CA GLN A 958 -34.34 30.17 30.83
C GLN A 958 -34.22 29.31 29.55
N VAL A 959 -35.29 28.60 29.18
CA VAL A 959 -35.27 27.80 27.93
C VAL A 959 -35.44 28.75 26.74
N GLN A 960 -34.42 28.86 25.90
CA GLN A 960 -34.37 29.78 24.77
C GLN A 960 -34.12 29.04 23.45
N VAL A 961 -34.76 29.50 22.37
CA VAL A 961 -34.77 28.83 21.06
C VAL A 961 -34.58 29.83 19.94
N TRP A 962 -33.62 29.59 19.04
CA TRP A 962 -33.34 30.43 17.87
C TRP A 962 -33.39 29.65 16.56
N ASN A 963 -33.94 30.24 15.51
CA ASN A 963 -33.91 29.74 14.12
C ASN A 963 -32.62 30.13 13.37
N ARG A 964 -31.51 30.25 14.11
CA ARG A 964 -30.20 30.69 13.60
C ARG A 964 -29.07 30.02 14.38
N VAL A 965 -27.85 30.16 13.87
CA VAL A 965 -26.63 29.93 14.67
C VAL A 965 -26.51 31.07 15.70
N VAL A 966 -26.23 30.72 16.95
CA VAL A 966 -25.61 31.62 17.93
C VAL A 966 -24.09 31.39 17.84
N PHE A 967 -23.32 32.46 17.83
CA PHE A 967 -21.84 32.39 17.78
C PHE A 967 -21.20 32.63 19.14
N ASP A 968 -19.92 32.26 19.24
CA ASP A 968 -19.17 32.26 20.48
C ASP A 968 -19.13 33.66 21.15
N ASN A 969 -19.07 34.72 20.34
CA ASN A 969 -19.12 36.12 20.78
C ASN A 969 -20.52 36.63 21.21
N GLU A 970 -21.53 35.77 21.22
CA GLU A 970 -22.86 36.04 21.79
C GLU A 970 -23.09 35.23 23.08
N LEU A 971 -22.18 34.34 23.46
CA LEU A 971 -22.38 33.42 24.58
C LEU A 971 -22.25 34.09 25.95
N GLU A 972 -21.42 35.13 26.10
CA GLU A 972 -21.18 35.76 27.40
C GLU A 972 -22.48 36.29 28.01
N ALA A 973 -23.20 37.16 27.28
CA ALA A 973 -24.48 37.70 27.70
C ALA A 973 -25.55 36.62 27.97
N ILE A 974 -25.53 35.49 27.24
CA ILE A 974 -26.50 34.40 27.41
C ILE A 974 -26.15 33.53 28.63
N VAL A 975 -24.87 33.26 28.87
CA VAL A 975 -24.39 32.39 29.95
C VAL A 975 -24.32 33.15 31.27
N ASN A 976 -23.75 34.35 31.30
CA ASN A 976 -23.69 35.17 32.50
C ASN A 976 -25.02 35.88 32.82
N ALA A 977 -26.04 35.70 31.95
CA ALA A 977 -27.39 36.23 32.08
C ALA A 977 -27.39 37.76 32.18
N GLU A 978 -26.84 38.42 31.16
CA GLU A 978 -26.88 39.88 31.05
C GLU A 978 -28.32 40.38 30.95
N ASN A 979 -28.71 41.25 31.88
CA ASN A 979 -30.00 41.92 31.86
C ASN A 979 -30.03 42.98 30.72
N PRO A 980 -30.87 42.83 29.68
CA PRO A 980 -30.81 43.70 28.51
C PRO A 980 -31.28 45.15 28.72
N ALA A 981 -31.71 45.52 29.94
CA ALA A 981 -32.05 46.89 30.31
C ALA A 981 -30.87 47.63 30.97
N THR A 982 -30.08 46.95 31.80
CA THR A 982 -28.94 47.53 32.54
C THR A 982 -27.59 47.25 31.90
N GLY A 983 -27.46 46.14 31.16
CA GLY A 983 -26.17 45.62 30.67
C GLY A 983 -25.33 44.94 31.76
N HIS A 984 -25.92 44.59 32.90
CA HIS A 984 -25.24 43.90 34.00
C HIS A 984 -25.56 42.40 33.99
N ASN A 985 -24.58 41.56 34.35
CA ASN A 985 -24.77 40.11 34.53
C ASN A 985 -25.62 39.81 35.78
N GLU A 986 -26.55 38.86 35.70
CA GLU A 986 -27.39 38.45 36.83
C GLU A 986 -26.84 37.16 37.46
N ALA A 987 -26.21 37.23 38.64
CA ALA A 987 -25.64 36.09 39.34
C ALA A 987 -26.59 35.49 40.41
N ALA A 988 -26.78 34.18 40.41
CA ALA A 988 -27.66 33.48 41.35
C ALA A 988 -26.97 33.25 42.70
N LEU A 989 -27.42 33.91 43.76
CA LEU A 989 -26.98 33.61 45.12
C LEU A 989 -27.30 32.15 45.48
N LEU A 990 -26.25 31.33 45.67
CA LEU A 990 -26.32 29.92 46.08
C LEU A 990 -26.25 29.74 47.59
N ALA A 991 -25.52 30.61 48.30
CA ALA A 991 -25.43 30.61 49.75
C ALA A 991 -25.06 31.99 50.29
N SER A 992 -25.54 32.32 51.48
CA SER A 992 -25.12 33.51 52.24
C SER A 992 -25.04 33.18 53.73
N TRP A 993 -23.99 33.61 54.41
CA TRP A 993 -23.76 33.36 55.84
C TRP A 993 -23.28 34.64 56.55
N ALA A 994 -24.22 35.47 56.99
CA ALA A 994 -23.99 36.74 57.68
C ALA A 994 -23.70 36.61 59.19
N PHE A 995 -23.20 35.45 59.63
CA PHE A 995 -22.75 34.98 60.98
C PHE A 995 -23.37 35.50 62.31
N ASN A 996 -24.42 36.31 62.28
CA ASN A 996 -25.08 37.00 63.38
C ASN A 996 -25.84 36.03 64.34
N VAL A 997 -25.08 35.17 65.02
CA VAL A 997 -25.52 34.16 65.98
C VAL A 997 -24.49 34.03 67.13
N PRO A 998 -24.85 34.31 68.40
CA PRO A 998 -23.86 34.49 69.47
C PRO A 998 -23.20 33.18 69.97
N VAL A 999 -23.80 32.01 69.68
CA VAL A 999 -23.27 30.69 70.03
C VAL A 999 -23.77 29.62 69.06
N GLY A 1000 -22.94 28.63 68.75
CA GLY A 1000 -23.36 27.45 67.98
C GLY A 1000 -22.23 26.75 67.23
N HIS A 1001 -22.61 25.79 66.37
CA HIS A 1001 -21.71 25.10 65.43
C HIS A 1001 -22.21 25.15 63.98
N THR A 1002 -23.20 26.01 63.68
CA THR A 1002 -23.81 26.11 62.35
C THR A 1002 -24.27 27.54 62.06
N ALA A 1003 -23.91 28.07 60.88
CA ALA A 1003 -24.52 29.28 60.34
C ALA A 1003 -25.65 28.89 59.37
N LEU A 1004 -26.82 29.52 59.52
CA LEU A 1004 -27.94 29.30 58.60
C LEU A 1004 -27.70 30.02 57.28
N ASP A 1005 -28.18 29.40 56.20
CA ASP A 1005 -28.06 29.93 54.84
C ASP A 1005 -29.16 30.97 54.54
N GLY A 1006 -28.75 32.23 54.44
CA GLY A 1006 -29.60 33.38 54.14
C GLY A 1006 -30.19 33.39 52.73
N SER A 1007 -29.67 32.60 51.79
CA SER A 1007 -30.30 32.41 50.47
C SER A 1007 -31.57 31.55 50.53
N GLY A 1008 -31.82 30.87 51.65
CA GLY A 1008 -32.97 29.99 51.84
C GLY A 1008 -32.93 28.72 50.98
N ARG A 1009 -31.77 28.35 50.42
CA ARG A 1009 -31.55 27.12 49.65
C ARG A 1009 -31.21 25.92 50.54
N GLY A 1010 -30.80 26.16 51.78
CA GLY A 1010 -30.53 25.14 52.81
C GLY A 1010 -29.05 24.81 53.01
N ASN A 1011 -28.15 25.61 52.43
CA ASN A 1011 -26.70 25.36 52.40
C ASN A 1011 -25.99 25.72 53.73
N VAL A 1012 -26.46 25.14 54.84
CA VAL A 1012 -25.98 25.40 56.21
C VAL A 1012 -24.47 25.12 56.35
N LEU A 1013 -23.71 26.18 56.63
CA LEU A 1013 -22.27 26.10 56.96
C LEU A 1013 -22.10 25.49 58.35
N ARG A 1014 -21.23 24.49 58.47
CA ARG A 1014 -20.92 23.77 59.72
C ARG A 1014 -19.51 24.13 60.19
N LEU A 1015 -19.39 24.52 61.45
CA LEU A 1015 -18.12 24.89 62.08
C LEU A 1015 -17.42 23.60 62.57
N ASP A 1016 -16.16 23.44 62.17
CA ASP A 1016 -15.30 22.33 62.59
C ASP A 1016 -14.49 22.71 63.86
N THR A 1017 -13.58 21.83 64.28
CA THR A 1017 -12.64 22.13 65.36
C THR A 1017 -11.84 23.40 65.06
N GLY A 1018 -11.83 24.34 66.02
CA GLY A 1018 -11.09 25.60 65.91
C GLY A 1018 -11.89 26.79 65.36
N ALA A 1019 -13.13 26.58 64.93
CA ALA A 1019 -14.06 27.65 64.55
C ALA A 1019 -15.11 27.92 65.65
N SER A 1020 -15.46 29.19 65.85
CA SER A 1020 -16.48 29.62 66.81
C SER A 1020 -17.08 30.97 66.41
N PHE A 1021 -18.30 31.27 66.86
CA PHE A 1021 -18.83 32.63 66.77
C PHE A 1021 -18.29 33.51 67.90
N ALA A 1022 -18.08 34.79 67.61
CA ALA A 1022 -17.65 35.81 68.57
C ALA A 1022 -18.26 37.16 68.22
N ALA A 1023 -18.62 37.97 69.22
CA ALA A 1023 -18.98 39.37 69.00
C ALA A 1023 -17.73 40.18 68.66
N THR A 1024 -17.77 41.00 67.61
CA THR A 1024 -16.69 41.94 67.29
C THR A 1024 -16.94 43.32 67.95
N ASP A 1025 -15.92 44.18 68.00
CA ASP A 1025 -16.05 45.54 68.55
C ASP A 1025 -16.48 46.58 67.49
N ASP A 1026 -16.56 46.17 66.22
CA ASP A 1026 -17.16 46.94 65.13
C ASP A 1026 -18.70 46.78 65.10
N PRO A 1027 -19.48 47.87 65.30
CA PRO A 1027 -20.95 47.80 65.28
C PRO A 1027 -21.56 47.56 63.89
N ALA A 1028 -20.78 47.52 62.80
CA ALA A 1028 -21.26 47.09 61.48
C ALA A 1028 -21.44 45.57 61.39
N HIS A 1029 -20.48 44.79 61.91
CA HIS A 1029 -20.34 43.35 61.60
C HIS A 1029 -20.89 42.38 62.68
N GLY A 1030 -21.35 42.88 63.83
CA GLY A 1030 -22.18 42.10 64.77
C GLY A 1030 -21.49 40.89 65.43
N ASP A 1031 -22.10 39.69 65.34
CA ASP A 1031 -21.43 38.43 65.68
C ASP A 1031 -20.80 37.82 64.41
N VAL A 1032 -19.51 37.48 64.48
CA VAL A 1032 -18.67 37.06 63.35
C VAL A 1032 -18.10 35.65 63.53
N LEU A 1033 -17.56 35.05 62.47
CA LEU A 1033 -16.89 33.74 62.51
C LEU A 1033 -15.40 33.91 62.84
N GLU A 1034 -15.03 33.56 64.07
CA GLU A 1034 -13.66 33.55 64.58
C GLU A 1034 -12.96 32.20 64.30
N LEU A 1035 -11.72 32.24 63.80
CA LEU A 1035 -10.95 31.07 63.39
C LEU A 1035 -9.58 31.01 64.09
N ASP A 1036 -9.40 30.02 64.98
CA ASP A 1036 -8.11 29.77 65.63
C ASP A 1036 -7.20 28.91 64.75
N ALA A 1037 -6.25 29.57 64.08
CA ALA A 1037 -5.22 28.91 63.28
C ALA A 1037 -4.40 27.86 64.05
N ALA A 1038 -4.21 28.01 65.36
CA ALA A 1038 -3.50 27.01 66.17
C ALA A 1038 -4.30 25.71 66.40
N LYS A 1039 -5.60 25.72 66.09
CA LYS A 1039 -6.49 24.55 66.07
C LYS A 1039 -6.87 24.10 64.64
N LEU A 1040 -6.32 24.74 63.61
CA LEU A 1040 -6.72 24.60 62.20
C LEU A 1040 -8.22 24.92 61.97
N GLY A 1041 -8.70 26.00 62.59
CA GLY A 1041 -10.08 26.46 62.51
C GLY A 1041 -10.60 26.60 61.08
N ARG A 1042 -11.78 26.03 60.82
CA ARG A 1042 -12.43 26.02 59.51
C ARG A 1042 -13.93 25.77 59.62
N ALA A 1043 -14.65 25.97 58.53
CA ALA A 1043 -16.05 25.58 58.38
C ALA A 1043 -16.31 24.98 56.99
N THR A 1044 -17.38 24.20 56.81
CA THR A 1044 -17.72 23.54 55.54
C THR A 1044 -19.21 23.58 55.20
N SER A 1045 -19.56 23.64 53.92
CA SER A 1045 -20.96 23.55 53.43
C SER A 1045 -21.06 22.73 52.14
N ALA A 1046 -22.21 22.09 51.95
CA ALA A 1046 -22.53 21.30 50.76
C ALA A 1046 -23.13 22.17 49.64
N VAL A 1047 -22.45 23.26 49.29
CA VAL A 1047 -22.84 24.10 48.15
C VAL A 1047 -22.44 23.39 46.86
N GLU A 1048 -23.40 22.79 46.17
CA GLU A 1048 -23.18 22.18 44.86
C GLU A 1048 -22.87 23.25 43.82
N LEU A 1049 -21.59 23.37 43.45
CA LEU A 1049 -21.05 24.33 42.49
C LEU A 1049 -20.40 23.59 41.32
N ASP A 1050 -20.76 23.96 40.08
CA ASP A 1050 -20.15 23.44 38.86
C ASP A 1050 -18.87 24.24 38.56
N GLU A 1051 -17.69 23.63 38.73
CA GLU A 1051 -16.40 24.29 38.50
C GLU A 1051 -16.13 24.62 37.03
N SER A 1052 -16.91 24.08 36.10
CA SER A 1052 -16.89 24.51 34.69
C SER A 1052 -17.80 25.70 34.41
N GLY A 1053 -18.65 26.09 35.38
CA GLY A 1053 -19.55 27.24 35.33
C GLY A 1053 -18.90 28.54 35.80
N SER A 1054 -19.45 29.68 35.36
CA SER A 1054 -19.10 30.98 35.94
C SER A 1054 -19.55 31.04 37.41
N TYR A 1055 -18.75 31.63 38.29
CA TYR A 1055 -19.10 31.79 39.69
C TYR A 1055 -18.42 32.99 40.34
N SER A 1056 -19.00 33.47 41.44
CA SER A 1056 -18.43 34.55 42.26
C SER A 1056 -18.49 34.18 43.75
N LEU A 1057 -17.44 34.55 44.49
CA LEU A 1057 -17.28 34.30 45.93
C LEU A 1057 -16.95 35.63 46.59
N ALA A 1058 -17.71 36.05 47.60
CA ALA A 1058 -17.57 37.33 48.27
C ALA A 1058 -17.56 37.17 49.80
N GLY A 1059 -17.03 38.16 50.52
CA GLY A 1059 -17.02 38.16 51.98
C GLY A 1059 -16.08 39.17 52.61
N TRP A 1060 -16.34 39.52 53.86
CA TRP A 1060 -15.51 40.38 54.70
C TRP A 1060 -14.48 39.55 55.49
N VAL A 1061 -13.27 40.08 55.61
CA VAL A 1061 -12.16 39.43 56.32
C VAL A 1061 -11.43 40.45 57.19
N ASN A 1062 -11.15 40.10 58.44
CA ASN A 1062 -10.30 40.86 59.36
C ASN A 1062 -9.27 39.91 59.99
N LEU A 1063 -8.00 40.06 59.63
CA LEU A 1063 -6.94 39.12 60.00
C LEU A 1063 -6.36 39.44 61.39
N ASP A 1064 -5.95 38.40 62.13
CA ASP A 1064 -5.29 38.55 63.43
C ASP A 1064 -3.85 39.05 63.26
N VAL A 1065 -3.69 40.38 63.31
CA VAL A 1065 -2.41 41.10 63.30
C VAL A 1065 -1.39 40.46 64.25
N SER A 1066 -1.80 40.02 65.44
CA SER A 1066 -0.88 39.51 66.47
C SER A 1066 -0.21 38.18 66.09
N ARG A 1067 -0.78 37.43 65.14
CA ARG A 1067 -0.15 36.22 64.56
C ARG A 1067 0.77 36.57 63.39
N LEU A 1068 0.36 37.57 62.62
CA LEU A 1068 1.01 38.03 61.39
C LEU A 1068 2.20 38.98 61.68
N GLU A 1069 2.30 39.53 62.90
CA GLU A 1069 3.51 40.15 63.46
C GLU A 1069 4.72 39.20 63.49
N ASN A 1070 4.51 37.88 63.56
CA ASN A 1070 5.62 36.92 63.52
C ASN A 1070 6.11 36.70 62.08
N THR A 1071 6.91 37.65 61.59
CA THR A 1071 7.49 37.63 60.23
C THR A 1071 8.59 36.59 60.03
N THR A 1072 8.95 35.79 61.04
CA THR A 1072 9.99 34.74 60.91
C THR A 1072 9.56 33.54 60.06
N LEU A 1073 8.26 33.43 59.77
CA LEU A 1073 7.63 32.43 58.91
C LEU A 1073 6.75 33.11 57.86
N PRO A 1074 6.54 32.51 56.68
CA PRO A 1074 5.52 32.98 55.74
C PRO A 1074 4.12 32.55 56.22
N HIS A 1075 3.12 33.39 55.98
CA HIS A 1075 1.71 33.12 56.29
C HIS A 1075 0.88 33.03 55.01
N SER A 1076 -0.11 32.13 55.01
CA SER A 1076 -1.01 31.93 53.86
C SER A 1076 -2.43 31.63 54.35
N ALA A 1077 -3.14 32.66 54.79
CA ALA A 1077 -4.45 32.56 55.42
C ALA A 1077 -5.55 32.35 54.36
N THR A 1078 -6.27 31.23 54.42
CA THR A 1078 -7.28 30.88 53.41
C THR A 1078 -8.68 31.35 53.79
N VAL A 1079 -9.33 32.13 52.93
CA VAL A 1079 -10.74 32.54 53.10
C VAL A 1079 -11.66 31.44 52.61
N PHE A 1080 -11.64 31.15 51.31
CA PHE A 1080 -12.38 30.05 50.68
C PHE A 1080 -11.45 29.05 49.99
N SER A 1081 -11.81 27.77 49.98
CA SER A 1081 -11.27 26.77 49.05
C SER A 1081 -12.28 25.64 48.77
N HIS A 1082 -12.11 24.92 47.67
CA HIS A 1082 -12.96 23.78 47.31
C HIS A 1082 -12.10 22.50 47.17
N PRO A 1083 -11.88 21.75 48.26
CA PRO A 1083 -10.90 20.65 48.33
C PRO A 1083 -11.30 19.41 47.51
N GLY A 1084 -10.37 18.93 46.69
CA GLY A 1084 -10.35 17.59 46.10
C GLY A 1084 -9.63 16.55 46.97
N ALA A 1085 -9.11 15.50 46.33
CA ALA A 1085 -8.37 14.42 46.95
C ALA A 1085 -6.92 14.82 47.30
N GLU A 1086 -6.27 15.61 46.45
CA GLU A 1086 -4.86 16.02 46.61
C GLU A 1086 -4.71 17.55 46.70
N ARG A 1087 -5.55 18.34 46.01
CA ARG A 1087 -5.50 19.81 46.02
C ARG A 1087 -6.87 20.43 46.28
N ASN A 1088 -7.04 21.71 45.94
CA ASN A 1088 -8.32 22.42 45.89
C ASN A 1088 -8.60 22.73 44.41
N SER A 1089 -9.85 22.88 43.97
CA SER A 1089 -10.14 23.40 42.61
C SER A 1089 -9.78 24.88 42.54
N PHE A 1090 -10.27 25.65 43.51
CA PHE A 1090 -9.86 27.04 43.70
C PHE A 1090 -9.46 27.34 45.14
N ARG A 1091 -8.84 28.50 45.33
CA ARG A 1091 -8.52 29.08 46.63
C ARG A 1091 -8.53 30.61 46.56
N LEU A 1092 -9.11 31.28 47.56
CA LEU A 1092 -8.98 32.72 47.83
C LEU A 1092 -8.20 32.89 49.15
N TRP A 1093 -7.09 33.61 49.16
CA TRP A 1093 -6.20 33.70 50.33
C TRP A 1093 -5.40 35.01 50.42
N TYR A 1094 -4.96 35.34 51.63
CA TYR A 1094 -3.94 36.35 51.90
C TYR A 1094 -2.57 35.68 52.08
N ARG A 1095 -1.51 36.26 51.51
CA ARG A 1095 -0.14 35.74 51.58
C ARG A 1095 0.83 36.81 52.06
N GLN A 1096 1.58 36.50 53.11
CA GLN A 1096 2.64 37.33 53.65
C GLN A 1096 3.95 36.53 53.63
N GLU A 1097 4.93 36.99 52.86
CA GLU A 1097 6.22 36.30 52.76
C GLU A 1097 7.10 36.53 54.00
N ALA A 1098 8.00 35.59 54.28
CA ALA A 1098 8.89 35.68 55.44
C ALA A 1098 9.74 36.97 55.39
N GLY A 1099 9.79 37.68 56.52
CA GLY A 1099 10.44 38.99 56.66
C GLY A 1099 9.57 40.19 56.30
N GLN A 1100 8.40 40.02 55.69
CA GLN A 1100 7.48 41.11 55.37
C GLN A 1100 6.46 41.38 56.49
N THR A 1101 6.07 42.64 56.69
CA THR A 1101 5.01 43.05 57.64
C THR A 1101 3.65 43.29 56.96
N VAL A 1102 3.59 43.10 55.64
CA VAL A 1102 2.41 43.24 54.78
C VAL A 1102 2.45 42.13 53.73
N GLY A 1103 1.34 41.91 53.04
CA GLY A 1103 1.14 40.77 52.14
C GLY A 1103 0.11 41.06 51.06
N ASP A 1104 -0.07 40.13 50.13
CA ASP A 1104 -0.96 40.27 48.97
C ASP A 1104 -2.20 39.36 49.05
N TRP A 1105 -3.29 39.82 48.44
CA TRP A 1105 -4.48 39.00 48.22
C TRP A 1105 -4.32 38.20 46.94
N ASN A 1106 -4.79 36.96 46.94
CA ASN A 1106 -4.59 36.01 45.85
C ASN A 1106 -5.89 35.25 45.58
N PHE A 1107 -6.30 35.16 44.32
CA PHE A 1107 -7.26 34.16 43.86
C PHE A 1107 -6.59 33.25 42.84
N GLY A 1108 -6.77 31.94 42.98
CA GLY A 1108 -6.17 30.98 42.05
C GLY A 1108 -7.00 29.72 41.88
N ARG A 1109 -6.87 29.12 40.69
CA ARG A 1109 -7.55 27.89 40.27
C ARG A 1109 -6.53 26.86 39.80
N TYR A 1110 -6.87 25.59 39.96
CA TYR A 1110 -6.04 24.44 39.62
C TYR A 1110 -6.79 23.56 38.63
N GLU A 1111 -6.20 23.31 37.47
CA GLU A 1111 -6.88 22.59 36.38
C GLU A 1111 -7.04 21.09 36.69
N THR A 1112 -6.22 20.56 37.61
CA THR A 1112 -6.11 19.13 37.96
C THR A 1112 -5.90 18.89 39.45
N ASP A 1113 -6.49 17.79 39.96
CA ASP A 1113 -6.31 17.27 41.33
C ASP A 1113 -4.97 16.51 41.48
N VAL A 1114 -3.87 17.15 41.06
CA VAL A 1114 -2.52 16.56 41.03
C VAL A 1114 -1.50 17.57 41.55
N LEU A 1115 -0.72 17.19 42.55
CA LEU A 1115 0.32 18.03 43.17
C LEU A 1115 1.26 18.62 42.11
N ASN A 1116 1.49 19.93 42.19
CA ASN A 1116 2.28 20.72 41.22
C ASN A 1116 1.76 20.71 39.76
N GLY A 1117 0.53 20.23 39.51
CA GLY A 1117 -0.17 20.40 38.23
C GLY A 1117 -0.51 21.87 37.92
N PRO A 1118 -0.89 22.19 36.68
CA PRO A 1118 -1.11 23.55 36.20
C PRO A 1118 -2.17 24.34 36.99
N ALA A 1119 -1.99 25.66 37.00
CA ALA A 1119 -2.72 26.59 37.83
C ALA A 1119 -2.78 28.00 37.20
N ALA A 1120 -3.94 28.64 37.32
CA ALA A 1120 -4.11 30.08 37.08
C ALA A 1120 -4.08 30.83 38.42
N GLY A 1121 -3.55 32.05 38.44
CA GLY A 1121 -3.49 32.87 39.65
C GLY A 1121 -3.44 34.37 39.35
N VAL A 1122 -4.23 35.14 40.09
CA VAL A 1122 -4.23 36.61 40.12
C VAL A 1122 -3.90 37.07 41.54
N VAL A 1123 -3.15 38.17 41.64
CA VAL A 1123 -2.62 38.75 42.89
C VAL A 1123 -3.05 40.22 42.95
N SER A 1124 -3.22 40.80 44.15
CA SER A 1124 -3.49 42.23 44.32
C SER A 1124 -2.31 43.09 43.87
N ASP A 1125 -2.60 44.22 43.22
CA ASP A 1125 -1.56 45.13 42.70
C ASP A 1125 -0.80 45.85 43.83
N GLU A 1126 -1.47 46.06 44.97
CA GLU A 1126 -0.88 46.60 46.18
C GLU A 1126 -0.79 45.55 47.30
N VAL A 1127 0.21 45.71 48.17
CA VAL A 1127 0.34 44.94 49.40
C VAL A 1127 -0.54 45.52 50.50
N ASN A 1128 -1.41 44.69 51.04
CA ASN A 1128 -2.44 45.03 52.02
C ASN A 1128 -1.93 44.77 53.45
N SER A 1129 -2.31 45.64 54.39
CA SER A 1129 -1.97 45.47 55.81
C SER A 1129 -2.84 44.39 56.47
N PRO A 1130 -2.29 43.55 57.37
CA PRO A 1130 -2.96 42.36 57.89
C PRO A 1130 -3.98 42.64 59.02
N GLY A 1131 -4.82 43.67 58.91
CA GLY A 1131 -5.82 43.98 59.94
C GLY A 1131 -6.77 45.12 59.57
N GLY A 1132 -7.97 45.09 60.15
CA GLY A 1132 -9.14 45.85 59.69
C GLY A 1132 -9.96 45.05 58.69
N TRP A 1133 -11.25 45.38 58.56
CA TRP A 1133 -12.16 44.71 57.65
C TRP A 1133 -11.86 45.03 56.18
N VAL A 1134 -11.65 43.99 55.37
CA VAL A 1134 -11.41 44.05 53.92
C VAL A 1134 -12.42 43.15 53.22
N HIS A 1135 -13.22 43.72 52.31
CA HIS A 1135 -14.10 42.94 51.46
C HIS A 1135 -13.29 42.35 50.29
N VAL A 1136 -13.38 41.05 50.06
CA VAL A 1136 -12.68 40.36 48.98
C VAL A 1136 -13.65 39.61 48.09
N VAL A 1137 -13.51 39.77 46.77
CA VAL A 1137 -14.30 39.02 45.78
C VAL A 1137 -13.39 38.29 44.80
N ALA A 1138 -13.65 37.00 44.64
CA ALA A 1138 -13.08 36.17 43.59
C ALA A 1138 -14.16 35.84 42.56
N VAL A 1139 -13.83 36.00 41.27
CA VAL A 1139 -14.74 35.71 40.15
C VAL A 1139 -14.04 34.81 39.15
N PHE A 1140 -14.76 33.81 38.64
CA PHE A 1140 -14.40 33.08 37.43
C PHE A 1140 -15.50 33.25 36.39
N ASP A 1141 -15.14 33.71 35.20
CA ASP A 1141 -16.01 33.74 34.03
C ASP A 1141 -15.72 32.53 33.14
N SER A 1142 -16.70 31.63 33.01
CA SER A 1142 -16.58 30.43 32.19
C SER A 1142 -16.54 30.70 30.68
N VAL A 1143 -17.04 31.85 30.20
CA VAL A 1143 -17.07 32.12 28.75
C VAL A 1143 -15.71 32.64 28.26
N ASN A 1144 -15.13 33.63 28.95
CA ASN A 1144 -13.80 34.14 28.63
C ASN A 1144 -12.66 33.34 29.26
N SER A 1145 -12.97 32.25 29.99
CA SER A 1145 -12.03 31.43 30.76
C SER A 1145 -11.17 32.23 31.75
N SER A 1146 -11.64 33.37 32.25
CA SER A 1146 -10.80 34.30 33.03
C SER A 1146 -11.15 34.36 34.52
N ILE A 1147 -10.10 34.43 35.35
CA ILE A 1147 -10.20 34.66 36.80
C ILE A 1147 -9.88 36.12 37.14
N LYS A 1148 -10.63 36.68 38.08
CA LYS A 1148 -10.59 38.09 38.47
C LYS A 1148 -10.65 38.19 40.00
N LEU A 1149 -9.94 39.17 40.55
CA LEU A 1149 -9.88 39.46 41.99
C LEU A 1149 -10.28 40.92 42.22
N TYR A 1150 -11.02 41.17 43.29
CA TYR A 1150 -11.39 42.50 43.75
C TYR A 1150 -11.10 42.61 45.24
N VAL A 1151 -10.59 43.76 45.67
CA VAL A 1151 -10.26 44.09 47.07
C VAL A 1151 -10.90 45.44 47.39
N SER A 1152 -11.70 45.49 48.44
CA SER A 1152 -12.50 46.68 48.82
C SER A 1152 -13.29 47.27 47.65
N GLY A 1153 -13.89 46.39 46.84
CA GLY A 1153 -14.67 46.73 45.63
C GLY A 1153 -13.84 47.11 44.40
N GLN A 1154 -12.54 47.35 44.55
CA GLN A 1154 -11.65 47.71 43.43
C GLN A 1154 -11.11 46.46 42.73
N ARG A 1155 -11.22 46.42 41.40
CA ARG A 1155 -10.61 45.39 40.55
C ARG A 1155 -9.09 45.36 40.76
N GLN A 1156 -8.51 44.16 40.71
CA GLN A 1156 -7.07 43.92 40.79
C GLN A 1156 -6.56 43.18 39.55
N GLY A 1157 -5.31 43.45 39.17
CA GLY A 1157 -4.63 42.87 38.03
C GLY A 1157 -5.17 43.35 36.69
N ASP A 1158 -4.99 42.52 35.66
CA ASP A 1158 -5.39 42.81 34.28
C ASP A 1158 -6.91 43.05 34.14
N GLU A 1159 -7.33 43.95 33.25
CA GLU A 1159 -8.73 44.30 32.96
C GLU A 1159 -9.50 43.13 32.33
N ASP A 1160 -8.83 42.29 31.52
CA ASP A 1160 -9.41 41.05 30.97
C ASP A 1160 -9.42 39.91 32.01
N GLY A 1161 -8.47 39.94 32.95
CA GLY A 1161 -8.22 38.90 33.97
C GLY A 1161 -7.16 37.87 33.54
N VAL A 1162 -6.95 36.84 34.36
CA VAL A 1162 -5.95 35.79 34.08
C VAL A 1162 -6.64 34.55 33.52
N LEU A 1163 -6.13 33.98 32.42
CA LEU A 1163 -6.72 32.80 31.78
C LEU A 1163 -6.57 31.52 32.62
N SER A 1164 -7.58 30.66 32.56
CA SER A 1164 -7.76 29.41 33.30
C SER A 1164 -8.49 28.39 32.40
N ASP A 1165 -7.75 27.76 31.48
CA ASP A 1165 -8.31 27.03 30.33
C ASP A 1165 -9.04 25.72 30.65
N ASP A 1166 -8.88 25.17 31.87
CA ASP A 1166 -9.65 24.00 32.33
C ASP A 1166 -9.88 24.02 33.86
N ALA A 1167 -10.82 23.19 34.34
CA ALA A 1167 -11.13 23.01 35.76
C ALA A 1167 -11.57 21.58 36.07
N TYR A 1168 -11.15 21.01 37.20
CA TYR A 1168 -11.67 19.72 37.67
C TYR A 1168 -12.77 19.92 38.71
N GLN A 1169 -13.72 18.99 38.77
CA GLN A 1169 -14.71 18.99 39.85
C GLN A 1169 -14.10 18.33 41.10
N PRO A 1170 -14.03 19.03 42.24
CA PRO A 1170 -13.54 18.48 43.51
C PRO A 1170 -14.55 17.51 44.13
N THR A 1171 -14.13 16.85 45.20
CA THR A 1171 -14.87 15.75 45.86
C THR A 1171 -15.15 15.98 47.34
N GLY A 1172 -14.56 17.02 47.95
CA GLY A 1172 -14.89 17.52 49.28
C GLY A 1172 -15.86 18.70 49.24
N PRO A 1173 -16.49 19.05 50.37
CA PRO A 1173 -17.42 20.18 50.46
C PRO A 1173 -16.68 21.52 50.32
N LEU A 1174 -17.40 22.57 49.90
CA LEU A 1174 -16.91 23.94 49.94
C LEU A 1174 -16.45 24.29 51.36
N MET A 1175 -15.25 24.85 51.48
CA MET A 1175 -14.54 25.03 52.74
C MET A 1175 -14.12 26.49 52.97
N VAL A 1176 -14.25 26.92 54.22
CA VAL A 1176 -13.93 28.26 54.72
C VAL A 1176 -12.83 28.15 55.78
N GLY A 1177 -11.86 29.05 55.77
CA GLY A 1177 -10.84 29.17 56.83
C GLY A 1177 -9.58 28.31 56.68
N GLY A 1178 -9.53 27.41 55.68
CA GLY A 1178 -8.37 26.55 55.44
C GLY A 1178 -8.35 25.96 54.03
N SER A 1179 -7.28 25.23 53.69
CA SER A 1179 -7.17 24.50 52.41
C SER A 1179 -6.22 23.30 52.50
N ARG A 1180 -6.18 22.47 51.45
CA ARG A 1180 -5.02 21.61 51.19
C ARG A 1180 -3.84 22.45 50.70
N ARG A 1181 -2.64 22.09 51.15
CA ARG A 1181 -1.38 22.63 50.61
C ARG A 1181 -1.15 22.11 49.19
N HIS A 1182 -0.71 22.99 48.28
CA HIS A 1182 -0.56 22.66 46.86
C HIS A 1182 0.66 21.77 46.54
N ASP A 1183 1.61 21.67 47.47
CA ASP A 1183 2.91 20.99 47.34
C ASP A 1183 2.94 19.58 47.94
N THR A 1184 2.06 19.33 48.92
CA THR A 1184 2.07 18.15 49.81
C THR A 1184 0.70 17.50 49.99
N GLY A 1185 -0.39 18.19 49.62
CA GLY A 1185 -1.77 17.71 49.75
C GLY A 1185 -2.32 17.66 51.19
N GLU A 1186 -1.46 17.84 52.19
CA GLU A 1186 -1.82 17.90 53.60
C GLU A 1186 -2.70 19.12 53.90
N TRP A 1187 -3.53 19.00 54.95
CA TRP A 1187 -4.33 20.11 55.46
C TRP A 1187 -3.44 21.18 56.10
N GLY A 1188 -3.64 22.44 55.72
CA GLY A 1188 -2.87 23.55 56.26
C GLY A 1188 -3.47 24.90 55.87
N ASN A 1189 -2.61 25.90 55.72
CA ASN A 1189 -2.98 27.25 55.30
C ASN A 1189 -4.16 27.87 56.09
N PRO A 1190 -4.21 27.73 57.43
CA PRO A 1190 -5.34 28.19 58.22
C PRO A 1190 -5.40 29.73 58.24
N LEU A 1191 -6.62 30.27 58.29
CA LEU A 1191 -6.85 31.68 58.62
C LEU A 1191 -6.77 31.88 60.13
N ALA A 1192 -6.20 33.02 60.54
CA ALA A 1192 -6.25 33.52 61.90
C ALA A 1192 -7.02 34.84 61.90
N GLY A 1193 -8.06 34.95 62.72
CA GLY A 1193 -8.95 36.11 62.78
C GLY A 1193 -10.36 35.80 62.31
N GLN A 1194 -11.04 36.85 61.83
CA GLN A 1194 -12.48 36.92 61.70
C GLN A 1194 -12.95 36.98 60.25
N LEU A 1195 -14.10 36.36 59.99
CA LEU A 1195 -14.82 36.39 58.73
C LEU A 1195 -16.25 36.83 58.96
N ASP A 1196 -16.80 37.60 58.04
CA ASP A 1196 -18.22 38.01 58.03
C ASP A 1196 -18.83 37.98 56.62
N ASP A 1197 -20.15 37.85 56.58
CA ASP A 1197 -21.02 38.09 55.43
C ASP A 1197 -20.62 37.37 54.13
N LEU A 1198 -20.19 36.11 54.30
CA LEU A 1198 -19.69 35.25 53.22
C LEU A 1198 -20.82 34.83 52.26
N ARG A 1199 -20.60 35.03 50.95
CA ARG A 1199 -21.59 34.78 49.89
C ARG A 1199 -21.00 33.97 48.73
N VAL A 1200 -21.82 33.12 48.14
CA VAL A 1200 -21.46 32.25 47.00
C VAL A 1200 -22.50 32.37 45.90
N TYR A 1201 -22.08 32.58 44.66
CA TYR A 1201 -22.95 32.83 43.51
C TYR A 1201 -22.62 31.93 42.30
N ALA A 1202 -23.64 31.49 41.57
CA ALA A 1202 -23.51 30.96 40.21
C ALA A 1202 -23.73 32.08 39.18
N GLY A 1203 -22.70 32.38 38.39
CA GLY A 1203 -22.63 33.56 37.52
C GLY A 1203 -21.55 34.55 37.93
N VAL A 1204 -21.23 35.47 37.02
CA VAL A 1204 -20.35 36.62 37.23
C VAL A 1204 -21.15 37.75 37.87
N LEU A 1205 -20.72 38.26 39.04
CA LEU A 1205 -21.19 39.54 39.56
C LEU A 1205 -20.64 40.69 38.71
N SER A 1206 -21.43 41.74 38.52
CA SER A 1206 -20.97 42.98 37.89
C SER A 1206 -20.10 43.83 38.85
N ASP A 1207 -19.22 44.67 38.29
CA ASP A 1207 -18.37 45.58 39.06
C ASP A 1207 -19.20 46.52 39.98
N ALA A 1208 -20.43 46.86 39.56
CA ALA A 1208 -21.37 47.66 40.34
C ALA A 1208 -21.88 46.92 41.59
N GLU A 1209 -22.27 45.65 41.47
CA GLU A 1209 -22.68 44.81 42.61
C GLU A 1209 -21.50 44.52 43.55
N ILE A 1210 -20.30 44.31 43.00
CA ILE A 1210 -19.07 44.11 43.77
C ILE A 1210 -18.70 45.38 44.56
N THR A 1211 -18.94 46.56 43.97
CA THR A 1211 -18.79 47.84 44.66
C THR A 1211 -19.86 48.04 45.74
N GLN A 1212 -21.11 47.62 45.49
CA GLN A 1212 -22.18 47.67 46.49
C GLN A 1212 -21.85 46.78 47.71
N LEU A 1213 -21.45 45.53 47.49
CA LEU A 1213 -21.05 44.60 48.56
C LEU A 1213 -19.86 45.11 49.39
N ALA A 1214 -18.98 45.94 48.81
CA ALA A 1214 -17.86 46.55 49.51
C ALA A 1214 -18.21 47.86 50.23
N THR A 1215 -19.47 48.32 50.18
CA THR A 1215 -19.92 49.61 50.74
C THR A 1215 -21.22 49.57 51.54
N VAL A 1216 -22.00 48.48 51.45
CA VAL A 1216 -23.24 48.26 52.20
C VAL A 1216 -23.37 46.76 52.53
N ASP A 1217 -23.59 46.42 53.80
CA ASP A 1217 -23.82 45.04 54.28
C ASP A 1217 -25.24 44.52 54.00
N GLU A 1218 -25.71 44.74 52.77
CA GLU A 1218 -26.97 44.22 52.24
C GLU A 1218 -26.70 43.45 50.93
N PRO A 1219 -27.50 42.41 50.60
CA PRO A 1219 -27.37 41.76 49.29
C PRO A 1219 -27.59 42.75 48.15
N PRO A 1220 -26.95 42.57 46.96
CA PRO A 1220 -27.11 43.50 45.86
C PRO A 1220 -28.57 43.64 45.47
N VAL A 1221 -29.03 44.88 45.39
CA VAL A 1221 -30.38 45.20 44.94
C VAL A 1221 -30.32 45.34 43.42
N PRO A 1222 -31.26 44.74 42.64
CA PRO A 1222 -31.31 44.97 41.21
C PRO A 1222 -31.34 46.47 40.91
N ILE A 1223 -30.33 46.95 40.19
CA ILE A 1223 -30.15 48.36 39.87
C ILE A 1223 -31.17 48.74 38.79
N GLU A 1224 -32.02 49.75 39.06
CA GLU A 1224 -33.06 50.26 38.14
C GLU A 1224 -32.51 51.11 36.98
#